data_AF-A0A918GMB3-F1
#
_entry.id   AF-A0A918GMB3-F1
#
_cell.length_a   1.000
_cell.length_b   1.000
_cell.length_c   1.000
_cell.angle_alpha   90.00
_cell.angle_beta   90.00
_cell.angle_gamma   90.00
#
_symmetry.space_group_name_H-M   'P 1'
#
loop_
_entity.id
_entity.type
_entity.pdbx_description
1 polymer ?
#
loop_
_entity_poly.entity_id
_entity_poly.type
_entity_poly.pdbx_seq_one_letter_code
_entity_poly.pdbx_strand_id
1 'polypeptide(L)'
;MLRAAGLEVSLNPWVTVGHADRGRVSRLGFAPMVSPYGEVATAQASFACPRWRAWLATHYGRFAGLGLRVLWLEDDFRYHNHAPLTWGGGFEPEMLARFADLAGEPVTRAELVAAITGPPHPWRALLARTWFEAQLEAVEAVRAAVAGRAALGLMSSTLGVASVEGREWRRLLAALGPGAVHRPHYAPYTDAVGSELAWSVAMLELQRPLRPAGVEVAPEVENYPFTSWAKSDTQTWSEMVACALSGADGLLLDVVPFTAGSPDRFPAVGAMLSASRPALDFASSTVDSLGVGIPWYDDTALHVHGTGDLDSLTVDPTRAARYLLGYGVPIRAGYAPLTAVFGQLARAIPDADLPRLLAGGLLLDGVAASILTERGADLGVVVHEIADRESALYAVEDGESVNQQPALARLTVGAGGRALTTIRTPDGSYWGDGMVVTTTGHGGRAIVLAATSPEDLPRSDERQARLHAAIAALAPDIPLVTGGPHLIPHAALVNGRLRVAVANGSADPVHARVSVGVGGVPAGAGVGSAVAGSGEPVGSIGGDGSADSMCAPACAAPADGSVGPAGGLIADDSAGSVGGRVARGSGVGGVAGGSPGSVSPWGGGGSAGSVAGGSAGSGGAWGSGGSAGSVADGSAGLVGVWGVGGSAAVSVADGSAGSAATPESDGSAGAEGGGVGAPVRATLLVPLAEPAPAVGPIPHRGWVVWEW
;
A
#
# COMPACT_ATOMS: atom_id res chain seq x y z
N MET A 1 -30.17 20.64 -5.85
CA MET A 1 -29.54 21.01 -4.56
C MET A 1 -28.02 20.96 -4.66
N LEU A 2 -27.38 19.78 -4.82
CA LEU A 2 -25.91 19.66 -4.88
C LEU A 2 -25.24 20.56 -5.93
N ARG A 3 -25.70 20.53 -7.19
CA ARG A 3 -25.19 21.45 -8.23
C ARG A 3 -25.44 22.93 -7.93
N ALA A 4 -26.55 23.26 -7.27
CA ALA A 4 -26.83 24.64 -6.86
C ALA A 4 -25.89 25.11 -5.73
N ALA A 5 -25.30 24.17 -5.00
CA ALA A 5 -24.22 24.41 -4.03
C ALA A 5 -22.82 24.37 -4.67
N GLY A 6 -22.72 24.33 -6.00
CA GLY A 6 -21.44 24.29 -6.72
C GLY A 6 -20.75 22.92 -6.74
N LEU A 7 -21.45 21.85 -6.35
CA LEU A 7 -20.90 20.50 -6.35
C LEU A 7 -21.20 19.75 -7.65
N GLU A 8 -20.17 19.14 -8.21
CA GLU A 8 -20.33 18.12 -9.26
C GLU A 8 -20.70 16.77 -8.64
N VAL A 9 -21.43 15.95 -9.39
CA VAL A 9 -21.98 14.70 -8.88
C VAL A 9 -21.51 13.55 -9.74
N SER A 10 -20.88 12.56 -9.12
CA SER A 10 -20.51 11.28 -9.73
C SER A 10 -21.37 10.16 -9.13
N LEU A 11 -21.43 9.00 -9.79
CA LEU A 11 -22.17 7.83 -9.31
C LEU A 11 -21.28 6.59 -9.29
N ASN A 12 -21.16 6.02 -8.10
CA ASN A 12 -20.72 4.66 -7.83
C ASN A 12 -22.00 3.80 -7.70
N PRO A 13 -22.30 2.87 -8.63
CA PRO A 13 -23.51 2.05 -8.58
C PRO A 13 -23.46 0.96 -7.50
N TRP A 14 -22.39 0.86 -6.72
CA TRP A 14 -22.10 -0.12 -5.67
C TRP A 14 -21.89 -1.57 -6.16
N VAL A 15 -22.55 -1.96 -7.25
CA VAL A 15 -22.38 -3.26 -7.87
C VAL A 15 -22.30 -3.12 -9.39
N THR A 16 -21.24 -3.64 -9.99
CA THR A 16 -21.15 -3.84 -11.45
C THR A 16 -21.31 -5.33 -11.79
N VAL A 17 -20.48 -6.18 -11.19
CA VAL A 17 -20.55 -7.65 -11.31
C VAL A 17 -21.08 -8.30 -10.03
N GLY A 18 -20.62 -7.81 -8.86
CA GLY A 18 -21.01 -8.18 -7.49
C GLY A 18 -19.93 -8.91 -6.69
N HIS A 19 -19.49 -8.40 -5.54
CA HIS A 19 -18.44 -9.06 -4.72
C HIS A 19 -18.79 -10.41 -4.08
N ALA A 20 -20.06 -10.65 -3.77
CA ALA A 20 -20.45 -11.86 -3.05
C ALA A 20 -21.91 -12.23 -3.28
N ASP A 21 -22.28 -13.51 -3.26
CA ASP A 21 -23.69 -13.91 -3.32
C ASP A 21 -24.48 -13.31 -2.16
N ARG A 22 -24.04 -13.56 -0.92
CA ARG A 22 -24.73 -13.12 0.31
C ARG A 22 -26.24 -13.47 0.30
N GLY A 23 -26.59 -14.63 -0.24
CA GLY A 23 -27.97 -15.09 -0.38
C GLY A 23 -28.78 -14.41 -1.50
N ARG A 24 -28.16 -13.56 -2.32
CA ARG A 24 -28.78 -12.95 -3.50
C ARG A 24 -28.81 -13.96 -4.64
N VAL A 25 -29.85 -13.89 -5.48
CA VAL A 25 -29.96 -14.70 -6.70
C VAL A 25 -30.33 -13.80 -7.86
N SER A 26 -29.59 -13.90 -8.96
CA SER A 26 -29.90 -13.17 -10.19
C SER A 26 -31.21 -13.66 -10.78
N ARG A 27 -32.21 -12.77 -10.85
CA ARG A 27 -33.51 -13.02 -11.49
C ARG A 27 -33.55 -12.54 -12.94
N LEU A 28 -32.45 -12.00 -13.43
CA LEU A 28 -32.34 -11.36 -14.73
C LEU A 28 -31.77 -12.30 -15.79
N GLY A 29 -31.66 -13.60 -15.50
CA GLY A 29 -31.21 -14.61 -16.46
C GLY A 29 -29.81 -14.36 -17.01
N PHE A 30 -28.92 -13.81 -16.19
CA PHE A 30 -27.51 -13.69 -16.52
C PHE A 30 -26.82 -15.05 -16.39
N ALA A 31 -25.87 -15.34 -17.26
CA ALA A 31 -24.99 -16.49 -17.06
C ALA A 31 -24.13 -16.23 -15.82
N PRO A 32 -24.02 -17.19 -14.89
CA PRO A 32 -23.29 -17.00 -13.65
C PRO A 32 -21.78 -17.08 -13.87
N MET A 33 -21.01 -16.43 -13.00
CA MET A 33 -19.58 -16.74 -12.87
C MET A 33 -19.38 -18.15 -12.33
N VAL A 34 -18.34 -18.83 -12.83
CA VAL A 34 -17.91 -20.14 -12.33
C VAL A 34 -16.44 -20.09 -11.95
N SER A 35 -16.11 -20.73 -10.84
CA SER A 35 -14.76 -20.77 -10.28
C SER A 35 -13.83 -21.78 -10.97
N PRO A 36 -12.52 -21.75 -10.68
CA PRO A 36 -11.57 -22.78 -11.13
C PRO A 36 -12.01 -24.21 -10.75
N TYR A 37 -12.69 -24.38 -9.61
CA TYR A 37 -13.11 -25.68 -9.10
C TYR A 37 -14.58 -26.01 -9.42
N GLY A 38 -15.30 -25.11 -10.08
CA GLY A 38 -16.67 -25.35 -10.52
C GLY A 38 -17.76 -24.90 -9.56
N GLU A 39 -17.41 -24.13 -8.54
CA GLU A 39 -18.41 -23.39 -7.77
C GLU A 39 -19.12 -22.42 -8.70
N VAL A 40 -20.44 -22.30 -8.57
CA VAL A 40 -21.27 -21.46 -9.43
C VAL A 40 -21.88 -20.36 -8.58
N ALA A 41 -21.66 -19.11 -8.99
CA ALA A 41 -22.22 -17.95 -8.33
C ALA A 41 -23.73 -17.89 -8.56
N THR A 42 -24.47 -17.39 -7.57
CA THR A 42 -25.92 -17.18 -7.70
C THR A 42 -26.28 -15.74 -8.06
N ALA A 43 -25.42 -14.76 -7.77
CA ALA A 43 -25.64 -13.34 -8.03
C ALA A 43 -24.70 -12.74 -9.08
N GLN A 44 -23.45 -13.20 -9.17
CA GLN A 44 -22.44 -12.64 -10.04
C GLN A 44 -22.60 -13.09 -11.49
N ALA A 45 -22.54 -12.12 -12.40
CA ALA A 45 -22.66 -12.37 -13.82
C ALA A 45 -21.30 -12.62 -14.48
N SER A 46 -21.26 -13.55 -15.41
CA SER A 46 -20.16 -13.74 -16.35
C SER A 46 -19.97 -12.51 -17.24
N PHE A 47 -18.71 -12.09 -17.46
CA PHE A 47 -18.35 -11.07 -18.44
C PHE A 47 -18.72 -11.47 -19.87
N ALA A 48 -18.68 -12.76 -20.20
CA ALA A 48 -19.08 -13.25 -21.52
C ALA A 48 -20.58 -13.13 -21.76
N CYS A 49 -21.41 -13.02 -20.71
CA CYS A 49 -22.86 -13.00 -20.83
C CYS A 49 -23.34 -11.78 -21.64
N PRO A 50 -23.89 -11.96 -22.86
CA PRO A 50 -24.34 -10.85 -23.70
C PRO A 50 -25.54 -10.12 -23.08
N ARG A 51 -26.40 -10.86 -22.36
CA ARG A 51 -27.56 -10.29 -21.67
C ARG A 51 -27.15 -9.37 -20.51
N TRP A 52 -26.13 -9.75 -19.76
CA TRP A 52 -25.58 -8.90 -18.69
C TRP A 52 -24.91 -7.65 -19.28
N ARG A 53 -24.06 -7.79 -20.31
CA ARG A 53 -23.42 -6.63 -20.96
C ARG A 53 -24.43 -5.64 -21.53
N ALA A 54 -25.48 -6.12 -22.20
CA ALA A 54 -26.56 -5.27 -22.70
C ALA A 54 -27.34 -4.59 -21.55
N TRP A 55 -27.59 -5.32 -20.46
CA TRP A 55 -28.21 -4.76 -19.26
C TRP A 55 -27.33 -3.66 -18.65
N LEU A 56 -26.04 -3.92 -18.47
CA LEU A 56 -25.07 -2.99 -17.89
C LEU A 56 -24.99 -1.70 -18.70
N ALA A 57 -24.77 -1.82 -20.01
CA ALA A 57 -24.75 -0.68 -20.93
C ALA A 57 -26.04 0.14 -20.89
N THR A 58 -27.20 -0.52 -20.83
CA THR A 58 -28.50 0.15 -20.71
C THR A 58 -28.62 0.93 -19.39
N HIS A 59 -28.16 0.37 -18.27
CA HIS A 59 -28.24 1.02 -16.96
C HIS A 59 -27.31 2.23 -16.87
N TYR A 60 -26.06 2.08 -17.31
CA TYR A 60 -25.11 3.18 -17.37
C TYR A 60 -25.58 4.27 -18.33
N GLY A 61 -26.17 3.89 -19.48
CA GLY A 61 -26.78 4.83 -20.41
C GLY A 61 -27.89 5.67 -19.78
N ARG A 62 -28.72 5.08 -18.91
CA ARG A 62 -29.74 5.79 -18.12
C ARG A 62 -29.10 6.72 -17.08
N PHE A 63 -28.10 6.24 -16.33
CA PHE A 63 -27.40 7.05 -15.34
C PHE A 63 -26.73 8.28 -15.97
N ALA A 64 -26.10 8.11 -17.13
CA ALA A 64 -25.52 9.24 -17.87
C ALA A 64 -26.57 10.29 -18.28
N GLY A 65 -27.86 9.94 -18.34
CA GLY A 65 -28.96 10.89 -18.59
C GLY A 65 -29.21 11.85 -17.42
N LEU A 66 -28.63 11.57 -16.25
CA LEU A 66 -28.75 12.39 -15.04
C LEU A 66 -27.74 13.55 -15.01
N GLY A 67 -26.82 13.64 -15.98
CA GLY A 67 -25.78 14.68 -16.08
C GLY A 67 -24.64 14.51 -15.06
N LEU A 68 -24.25 13.27 -14.78
CA LEU A 68 -23.19 12.95 -13.81
C LEU A 68 -21.81 13.23 -14.41
N ARG A 69 -20.85 13.64 -13.58
CA ARG A 69 -19.45 13.87 -13.97
C ARG A 69 -18.79 12.55 -14.33
N VAL A 70 -18.73 11.61 -13.38
CA VAL A 70 -18.12 10.29 -13.53
C VAL A 70 -19.13 9.20 -13.20
N LEU A 71 -19.16 8.16 -14.02
CA LEU A 71 -19.79 6.88 -13.72
C LEU A 71 -18.70 5.84 -13.45
N TRP A 72 -18.71 5.24 -12.27
CA TRP A 72 -17.66 4.30 -11.86
C TRP A 72 -18.03 2.87 -12.24
N LEU A 73 -17.13 2.19 -12.93
CA LEU A 73 -17.02 0.73 -12.90
C LEU A 73 -16.43 0.36 -11.55
N GLU A 74 -17.21 -0.39 -10.76
CA GLU A 74 -16.88 -0.77 -9.39
C GLU A 74 -15.60 -1.59 -9.26
N ASP A 75 -15.09 -1.68 -8.03
CA ASP A 75 -13.94 -2.51 -7.75
C ASP A 75 -14.25 -4.01 -7.93
N ASP A 76 -15.54 -4.39 -7.95
CA ASP A 76 -16.03 -5.73 -8.33
C ASP A 76 -15.91 -6.05 -9.84
N PHE A 77 -15.49 -5.09 -10.68
CA PHE A 77 -15.19 -5.28 -12.10
C PHE A 77 -13.84 -6.00 -12.27
N ARG A 78 -13.79 -7.24 -11.79
CA ARG A 78 -12.61 -8.11 -11.66
C ARG A 78 -13.04 -9.59 -11.72
N TYR A 79 -12.10 -10.51 -11.84
CA TYR A 79 -12.35 -11.96 -11.79
C TYR A 79 -12.13 -12.54 -10.40
N HIS A 80 -11.15 -12.06 -9.65
CA HIS A 80 -10.92 -12.50 -8.26
C HIS A 80 -11.94 -11.89 -7.28
N ASN A 81 -11.99 -12.45 -6.07
CA ASN A 81 -12.72 -11.93 -4.91
C ASN A 81 -14.25 -11.87 -5.11
N HIS A 82 -14.83 -12.99 -5.56
CA HIS A 82 -16.27 -13.15 -5.80
C HIS A 82 -16.87 -14.30 -5.00
N ALA A 83 -17.07 -14.13 -3.69
CA ALA A 83 -17.59 -15.22 -2.85
C ALA A 83 -18.98 -15.72 -3.33
N PRO A 84 -19.28 -17.03 -3.30
CA PRO A 84 -18.55 -18.10 -2.63
C PRO A 84 -17.48 -18.77 -3.50
N LEU A 85 -17.13 -18.19 -4.66
CA LEU A 85 -16.17 -18.79 -5.58
C LEU A 85 -14.78 -18.82 -4.95
N THR A 86 -14.12 -19.97 -4.97
CA THR A 86 -12.71 -20.06 -4.58
C THR A 86 -11.87 -19.26 -5.57
N TRP A 87 -11.03 -18.35 -5.04
CA TRP A 87 -10.29 -17.32 -5.77
C TRP A 87 -11.17 -16.29 -6.52
N GLY A 88 -12.08 -16.74 -7.39
CA GLY A 88 -12.79 -15.89 -8.33
C GLY A 88 -13.57 -16.66 -9.40
N GLY A 89 -14.03 -15.94 -10.43
CA GLY A 89 -14.76 -16.48 -11.59
C GLY A 89 -13.94 -16.53 -12.88
N GLY A 90 -14.61 -16.70 -14.03
CA GLY A 90 -13.99 -16.70 -15.35
C GLY A 90 -13.77 -18.08 -15.97
N PHE A 91 -14.38 -19.13 -15.40
CA PHE A 91 -14.30 -20.53 -15.85
C PHE A 91 -15.66 -21.12 -16.26
N GLU A 92 -16.64 -20.26 -16.51
CA GLU A 92 -17.96 -20.64 -17.04
C GLU A 92 -17.85 -21.18 -18.47
N PRO A 93 -18.85 -21.98 -18.94
CA PRO A 93 -18.80 -22.63 -20.25
C PRO A 93 -18.50 -21.67 -21.42
N GLU A 94 -19.05 -20.46 -21.38
CA GLU A 94 -18.84 -19.44 -22.42
C GLU A 94 -17.39 -18.95 -22.47
N MET A 95 -16.73 -18.82 -21.31
CA MET A 95 -15.31 -18.44 -21.25
C MET A 95 -14.41 -19.61 -21.67
N LEU A 96 -14.74 -20.83 -21.24
CA LEU A 96 -14.00 -22.02 -21.66
C LEU A 96 -14.12 -22.27 -23.18
N ALA A 97 -15.27 -21.96 -23.78
CA ALA A 97 -15.43 -22.03 -25.23
C ALA A 97 -14.53 -21.02 -25.96
N ARG A 98 -14.53 -19.75 -25.52
CA ARG A 98 -13.62 -18.72 -26.07
C ARG A 98 -12.15 -19.12 -25.92
N PHE A 99 -11.79 -19.67 -24.77
CA PHE A 99 -10.45 -20.17 -24.51
C PHE A 99 -10.11 -21.35 -25.45
N ALA A 100 -10.99 -22.33 -25.60
CA ALA A 100 -10.79 -23.50 -26.47
C ALA A 100 -10.62 -23.08 -27.94
N ASP A 101 -11.38 -22.09 -28.39
CA ASP A 101 -11.23 -21.51 -29.74
C ASP A 101 -9.83 -20.90 -29.95
N LEU A 102 -9.30 -20.21 -28.93
CA LEU A 102 -7.93 -19.67 -28.96
C LEU A 102 -6.84 -20.75 -28.84
N ALA A 103 -7.10 -21.81 -28.08
CA ALA A 103 -6.20 -22.96 -27.92
C ALA A 103 -6.18 -23.85 -29.18
N GLY A 104 -7.26 -23.81 -29.98
CA GLY A 104 -7.42 -24.65 -31.18
C GLY A 104 -7.83 -26.09 -30.86
N GLU A 105 -8.17 -26.39 -29.60
CA GLU A 105 -8.59 -27.71 -29.14
C GLU A 105 -9.60 -27.62 -27.99
N PRO A 106 -10.47 -28.62 -27.80
CA PRO A 106 -11.32 -28.69 -26.62
C PRO A 106 -10.48 -28.83 -25.35
N VAL A 107 -10.71 -27.96 -24.38
CA VAL A 107 -10.02 -27.99 -23.08
C VAL A 107 -11.05 -28.03 -21.95
N THR A 108 -10.91 -28.99 -21.04
CA THR A 108 -11.72 -29.03 -19.83
C THR A 108 -11.22 -28.03 -18.79
N ARG A 109 -12.10 -27.60 -17.88
CA ARG A 109 -11.72 -26.72 -16.78
C ARG A 109 -10.57 -27.29 -15.94
N ALA A 110 -10.61 -28.59 -15.64
CA ALA A 110 -9.61 -29.24 -14.80
C ALA A 110 -8.23 -29.26 -15.48
N GLU A 111 -8.18 -29.54 -16.79
CA GLU A 111 -6.94 -29.47 -17.57
C GLU A 111 -6.40 -28.05 -17.60
N LEU A 112 -7.26 -27.05 -17.85
CA LEU A 112 -6.87 -25.64 -17.86
C LEU A 112 -6.26 -25.23 -16.51
N VAL A 113 -6.96 -25.50 -15.41
CA VAL A 113 -6.51 -25.12 -14.06
C VAL A 113 -5.18 -25.79 -13.72
N ALA A 114 -5.06 -27.10 -13.95
CA ALA A 114 -3.82 -27.83 -13.68
C ALA A 114 -2.64 -27.29 -14.50
N ALA A 115 -2.87 -26.89 -15.75
CA ALA A 115 -1.84 -26.32 -16.60
C ALA A 115 -1.41 -24.91 -16.16
N ILE A 116 -2.35 -24.03 -15.80
CA ILE A 116 -2.03 -22.63 -15.48
C ILE A 116 -1.45 -22.45 -14.07
N THR A 117 -1.78 -23.30 -13.10
CA THR A 117 -1.32 -23.13 -11.70
C THR A 117 0.02 -23.80 -11.39
N GLY A 118 0.61 -24.51 -12.36
CA GLY A 118 1.92 -25.16 -12.23
C GLY A 118 3.10 -24.28 -12.71
N PRO A 119 4.12 -24.86 -13.38
CA PRO A 119 5.14 -24.10 -14.10
C PRO A 119 4.55 -23.22 -15.22
N PRO A 120 5.29 -22.24 -15.76
CA PRO A 120 4.84 -21.42 -16.89
C PRO A 120 4.30 -22.25 -18.04
N HIS A 121 3.07 -21.94 -18.47
CA HIS A 121 2.37 -22.65 -19.53
C HIS A 121 1.79 -21.66 -20.55
N PRO A 122 1.87 -21.95 -21.88
CA PRO A 122 1.34 -21.05 -22.91
C PRO A 122 -0.14 -20.69 -22.74
N TRP A 123 -0.92 -21.58 -22.15
CA TRP A 123 -2.34 -21.34 -21.86
C TRP A 123 -2.59 -20.18 -20.90
N ARG A 124 -1.62 -19.76 -20.08
CA ARG A 124 -1.79 -18.56 -19.26
C ARG A 124 -2.04 -17.32 -20.11
N ALA A 125 -1.28 -17.16 -21.19
CA ALA A 125 -1.45 -16.03 -22.11
C ALA A 125 -2.81 -16.09 -22.83
N LEU A 126 -3.25 -17.29 -23.21
CA LEU A 126 -4.56 -17.48 -23.84
C LEU A 126 -5.72 -17.19 -22.87
N LEU A 127 -5.60 -17.61 -21.61
CA LEU A 127 -6.60 -17.32 -20.58
C LEU A 127 -6.64 -15.83 -20.23
N ALA A 128 -5.48 -15.21 -20.00
CA ALA A 128 -5.36 -13.77 -19.79
C ALA A 128 -6.02 -12.98 -20.93
N ARG A 129 -5.77 -13.38 -22.19
CA ARG A 129 -6.43 -12.79 -23.35
C ARG A 129 -7.95 -13.00 -23.35
N THR A 130 -8.41 -14.22 -23.03
CA THR A 130 -9.84 -14.54 -22.96
C THR A 130 -10.56 -13.66 -21.94
N TRP A 131 -9.98 -13.52 -20.75
CA TRP A 131 -10.47 -12.67 -19.68
C TRP A 131 -10.45 -11.20 -20.09
N PHE A 132 -9.32 -10.71 -20.58
CA PHE A 132 -9.18 -9.31 -20.95
C PHE A 132 -10.13 -8.89 -22.08
N GLU A 133 -10.29 -9.71 -23.13
CA GLU A 133 -11.21 -9.41 -24.23
C GLU A 133 -12.67 -9.34 -23.76
N ALA A 134 -13.11 -10.27 -22.89
CA ALA A 134 -14.46 -10.24 -22.33
C ALA A 134 -14.70 -9.00 -21.43
N GLN A 135 -13.70 -8.62 -20.64
CA GLN A 135 -13.74 -7.39 -19.83
C GLN A 135 -13.81 -6.14 -20.73
N LEU A 136 -12.99 -6.09 -21.79
CA LEU A 136 -12.94 -4.98 -22.73
C LEU A 136 -14.26 -4.81 -23.48
N GLU A 137 -14.89 -5.90 -23.94
CA GLU A 137 -16.22 -5.89 -24.55
C GLU A 137 -17.28 -5.22 -23.64
N ALA A 138 -17.20 -5.45 -22.32
CA ALA A 138 -18.11 -4.83 -21.36
C ALA A 138 -17.83 -3.32 -21.20
N VAL A 139 -16.55 -2.94 -21.11
CA VAL A 139 -16.14 -1.52 -21.04
C VAL A 139 -16.58 -0.75 -22.29
N GLU A 140 -16.35 -1.31 -23.47
CA GLU A 140 -16.71 -0.68 -24.75
C GLU A 140 -18.22 -0.51 -24.89
N ALA A 141 -19.01 -1.51 -24.48
CA ALA A 141 -20.47 -1.42 -24.48
C ALA A 141 -20.97 -0.30 -23.55
N VAL A 142 -20.39 -0.17 -22.35
CA VAL A 142 -20.71 0.90 -21.41
C VAL A 142 -20.26 2.26 -21.95
N ARG A 143 -19.05 2.35 -22.53
CA ARG A 143 -18.52 3.56 -23.13
C ARG A 143 -19.40 4.07 -24.26
N ALA A 144 -19.79 3.19 -25.18
CA ALA A 144 -20.72 3.53 -26.25
C ALA A 144 -22.04 4.05 -25.68
N ALA A 145 -22.55 3.43 -24.61
CA ALA A 145 -23.79 3.86 -23.98
C ALA A 145 -23.68 5.26 -23.33
N VAL A 146 -22.53 5.68 -22.80
CA VAL A 146 -22.39 6.94 -22.04
C VAL A 146 -21.63 8.06 -22.78
N ALA A 147 -21.21 7.81 -24.02
CA ALA A 147 -20.44 8.73 -24.85
C ALA A 147 -21.01 10.16 -24.89
N GLY A 148 -20.13 11.15 -24.66
CA GLY A 148 -20.47 12.59 -24.66
C GLY A 148 -21.31 13.08 -23.48
N ARG A 149 -21.68 12.20 -22.53
CA ARG A 149 -22.62 12.54 -21.44
C ARG A 149 -22.02 12.39 -20.04
N ALA A 150 -21.06 11.48 -19.87
CA ALA A 150 -20.30 11.30 -18.63
C ALA A 150 -18.92 10.70 -18.92
N ALA A 151 -17.95 11.01 -18.05
CA ALA A 151 -16.69 10.28 -17.96
C ALA A 151 -16.92 8.89 -17.34
N LEU A 152 -16.04 7.93 -17.65
CA LEU A 152 -16.00 6.65 -16.95
C LEU A 152 -14.81 6.62 -15.99
N GLY A 153 -15.08 6.14 -14.78
CA GLY A 153 -14.07 5.82 -13.79
C GLY A 153 -13.87 4.32 -13.67
N LEU A 154 -12.66 3.87 -13.36
CA LEU A 154 -12.37 2.49 -13.01
C LEU A 154 -11.78 2.43 -11.60
N MET A 155 -12.40 1.64 -10.73
CA MET A 155 -11.84 1.24 -9.45
C MET A 155 -11.03 -0.05 -9.64
N SER A 156 -9.76 -0.05 -9.26
CA SER A 156 -8.86 -1.19 -9.48
C SER A 156 -8.51 -1.95 -8.21
N SER A 157 -8.00 -3.17 -8.39
CA SER A 157 -7.34 -3.99 -7.37
C SER A 157 -5.81 -3.76 -7.35
N THR A 158 -5.09 -4.60 -6.61
CA THR A 158 -3.63 -4.63 -6.59
C THR A 158 -3.04 -5.11 -7.92
N LEU A 159 -1.79 -4.72 -8.19
CA LEU A 159 -1.08 -5.04 -9.44
C LEU A 159 -0.86 -6.55 -9.63
N GLY A 160 -0.49 -7.26 -8.56
CA GLY A 160 -0.23 -8.69 -8.61
C GLY A 160 -1.44 -9.46 -9.13
N VAL A 161 -2.63 -9.17 -8.60
CA VAL A 161 -3.84 -9.85 -9.04
C VAL A 161 -4.29 -9.39 -10.42
N ALA A 162 -4.14 -8.10 -10.73
CA ALA A 162 -4.39 -7.59 -12.08
C ALA A 162 -3.53 -8.29 -13.15
N SER A 163 -2.32 -8.72 -12.80
CA SER A 163 -1.45 -9.52 -13.68
C SER A 163 -2.02 -10.91 -13.94
N VAL A 164 -2.52 -11.60 -12.90
CA VAL A 164 -3.20 -12.90 -13.06
C VAL A 164 -4.44 -12.77 -13.95
N GLU A 165 -5.18 -11.67 -13.82
CA GLU A 165 -6.36 -11.37 -14.64
C GLU A 165 -6.04 -10.98 -16.09
N GLY A 166 -4.77 -10.80 -16.44
CA GLY A 166 -4.37 -10.39 -17.79
C GLY A 166 -4.68 -8.93 -18.12
N ARG A 167 -4.76 -8.03 -17.13
CA ARG A 167 -5.13 -6.64 -17.38
C ARG A 167 -4.07 -5.88 -18.17
N GLU A 168 -4.41 -5.48 -19.40
CA GLU A 168 -3.60 -4.56 -20.19
C GLU A 168 -3.99 -3.10 -19.88
N TRP A 169 -3.36 -2.50 -18.86
CA TRP A 169 -3.78 -1.21 -18.27
C TRP A 169 -3.96 -0.07 -19.28
N ARG A 170 -3.00 0.10 -20.20
CA ARG A 170 -3.07 1.19 -21.20
C ARG A 170 -4.28 1.05 -22.11
N ARG A 171 -4.59 -0.17 -22.55
CA ARG A 171 -5.75 -0.45 -23.41
C ARG A 171 -7.04 -0.32 -22.63
N LEU A 172 -7.09 -0.84 -21.40
CA LEU A 172 -8.26 -0.74 -20.53
C LEU A 172 -8.62 0.72 -20.24
N LEU A 173 -7.64 1.52 -19.81
CA LEU A 173 -7.84 2.94 -19.52
C LEU A 173 -8.20 3.75 -20.78
N ALA A 174 -7.61 3.43 -21.93
CA ALA A 174 -8.00 4.05 -23.20
C ALA A 174 -9.45 3.72 -23.58
N ALA A 175 -9.92 2.49 -23.31
CA ALA A 175 -11.29 2.07 -23.60
C ALA A 175 -12.35 2.78 -22.75
N LEU A 176 -11.99 3.33 -21.58
CA LEU A 176 -12.88 4.19 -20.78
C LEU A 176 -13.23 5.50 -21.51
N GLY A 177 -12.40 5.92 -22.47
CA GLY A 177 -12.60 7.12 -23.29
C GLY A 177 -12.05 8.42 -22.67
N PRO A 178 -12.32 9.57 -23.31
CA PRO A 178 -11.85 10.87 -22.83
C PRO A 178 -12.32 11.20 -21.42
N GLY A 179 -11.45 11.82 -20.62
CA GLY A 179 -11.74 12.17 -19.23
C GLY A 179 -11.81 10.97 -18.29
N ALA A 180 -11.20 9.84 -18.67
CA ALA A 180 -11.12 8.65 -17.83
C ALA A 180 -10.54 8.98 -16.44
N VAL A 181 -11.11 8.34 -15.42
CA VAL A 181 -10.66 8.48 -14.03
C VAL A 181 -10.21 7.12 -13.50
N HIS A 182 -9.08 7.08 -12.82
CA HIS A 182 -8.56 5.89 -12.16
C HIS A 182 -8.61 6.08 -10.65
N ARG A 183 -9.29 5.17 -9.95
CA ARG A 183 -9.17 5.00 -8.51
C ARG A 183 -8.24 3.80 -8.24
N PRO A 184 -6.95 4.04 -7.94
CA PRO A 184 -6.03 2.98 -7.53
C PRO A 184 -6.38 2.43 -6.14
N HIS A 185 -6.07 1.16 -5.92
CA HIS A 185 -6.07 0.55 -4.58
C HIS A 185 -4.73 0.82 -3.90
N TYR A 186 -4.73 1.34 -2.67
CA TYR A 186 -3.48 1.71 -1.98
C TYR A 186 -3.54 1.74 -0.44
N ALA A 187 -4.71 1.73 0.20
CA ALA A 187 -4.81 1.86 1.66
C ALA A 187 -5.63 0.71 2.27
N PRO A 188 -5.33 0.28 3.50
CA PRO A 188 -6.16 -0.67 4.23
C PRO A 188 -7.52 -0.04 4.56
N TYR A 189 -8.57 -0.84 4.69
CA TYR A 189 -9.91 -0.34 5.04
C TYR A 189 -10.08 -0.05 6.54
N THR A 190 -9.30 -0.72 7.38
CA THR A 190 -9.31 -0.59 8.85
C THR A 190 -7.98 -0.06 9.35
N ASP A 191 -7.91 0.22 10.65
CA ASP A 191 -6.67 0.59 11.33
C ASP A 191 -5.59 -0.48 11.10
N ALA A 192 -4.34 -0.01 10.91
CA ALA A 192 -3.17 -0.83 10.66
C ALA A 192 -1.96 -0.26 11.40
N VAL A 193 -0.93 -1.07 11.59
CA VAL A 193 0.32 -0.58 12.21
C VAL A 193 0.99 0.49 11.31
N GLY A 194 1.70 1.43 11.94
CA GLY A 194 2.29 2.59 11.26
C GLY A 194 3.20 2.25 10.08
N SER A 195 3.95 1.15 10.20
CA SER A 195 4.85 0.65 9.16
C SER A 195 4.14 0.24 7.87
N GLU A 196 2.84 -0.10 7.90
CA GLU A 196 2.07 -0.43 6.69
C GLU A 196 1.88 0.75 5.75
N LEU A 197 2.15 1.99 6.18
CA LEU A 197 2.18 3.14 5.28
C LEU A 197 3.21 2.98 4.15
N ALA A 198 4.27 2.18 4.36
CA ALA A 198 5.24 1.86 3.32
C ALA A 198 4.58 1.15 2.13
N TRP A 199 3.63 0.24 2.39
CA TRP A 199 2.85 -0.40 1.34
C TRP A 199 1.98 0.60 0.59
N SER A 200 1.33 1.53 1.30
CA SER A 200 0.51 2.56 0.68
C SER A 200 1.29 3.52 -0.22
N VAL A 201 2.44 4.00 0.24
CA VAL A 201 3.35 4.83 -0.57
C VAL A 201 3.83 4.05 -1.79
N ALA A 202 4.19 2.78 -1.62
CA ALA A 202 4.59 1.91 -2.73
C ALA A 202 3.48 1.73 -3.77
N MET A 203 2.25 1.43 -3.34
CA MET A 203 1.13 1.24 -4.26
C MET A 203 0.80 2.51 -5.05
N LEU A 204 0.86 3.69 -4.44
CA LEU A 204 0.63 4.96 -5.14
C LEU A 204 1.71 5.22 -6.21
N GLU A 205 2.97 4.92 -5.91
CA GLU A 205 4.10 5.08 -6.82
C GLU A 205 4.08 4.07 -7.97
N LEU A 206 3.97 2.78 -7.66
CA LEU A 206 4.10 1.69 -8.65
C LEU A 206 2.95 1.64 -9.66
N GLN A 207 1.77 2.15 -9.30
CA GLN A 207 0.63 2.25 -10.23
C GLN A 207 0.75 3.45 -11.17
N ARG A 208 1.65 4.40 -10.92
CA ARG A 208 1.76 5.65 -11.71
C ARG A 208 2.06 5.41 -13.19
N PRO A 209 3.01 4.55 -13.58
CA PRO A 209 3.35 4.34 -14.99
C PRO A 209 2.27 3.61 -15.80
N LEU A 210 1.26 3.03 -15.14
CA LEU A 210 0.16 2.33 -15.82
C LEU A 210 -0.74 3.27 -16.61
N ARG A 211 -0.78 4.54 -16.20
CA ARG A 211 -1.78 5.51 -16.67
C ARG A 211 -1.26 6.27 -17.89
N PRO A 212 -2.04 6.32 -18.99
CA PRO A 212 -1.82 7.29 -20.05
C PRO A 212 -1.92 8.73 -19.52
N ALA A 213 -1.28 9.67 -20.23
CA ALA A 213 -1.40 11.09 -19.91
C ALA A 213 -2.87 11.55 -19.97
N GLY A 214 -3.29 12.36 -19.00
CA GLY A 214 -4.65 12.92 -18.93
C GLY A 214 -5.70 12.04 -18.25
N VAL A 215 -5.32 10.88 -17.70
CA VAL A 215 -6.19 10.12 -16.78
C VAL A 215 -6.12 10.76 -15.40
N GLU A 216 -7.28 11.21 -14.88
CA GLU A 216 -7.40 11.74 -13.51
C GLU A 216 -7.18 10.60 -12.50
N VAL A 217 -6.44 10.87 -11.43
CA VAL A 217 -6.13 9.91 -10.37
C VAL A 217 -6.77 10.36 -9.06
N ALA A 218 -7.71 9.55 -8.57
CA ALA A 218 -8.39 9.79 -7.30
C ALA A 218 -8.35 8.52 -6.44
N PRO A 219 -7.27 8.30 -5.66
CA PRO A 219 -7.19 7.18 -4.73
C PRO A 219 -8.29 7.25 -3.68
N GLU A 220 -8.74 6.09 -3.20
CA GLU A 220 -9.79 6.01 -2.18
C GLU A 220 -9.21 5.82 -0.79
N VAL A 221 -9.65 6.68 0.14
CA VAL A 221 -9.45 6.55 1.58
C VAL A 221 -10.77 6.04 2.16
N GLU A 222 -10.77 4.80 2.64
CA GLU A 222 -11.94 4.14 3.21
C GLU A 222 -11.72 3.79 4.67
N ASN A 223 -12.77 3.97 5.48
CA ASN A 223 -12.76 3.71 6.92
C ASN A 223 -13.74 2.58 7.31
N TYR A 224 -13.92 1.55 6.47
CA TYR A 224 -14.90 0.48 6.68
C TYR A 224 -14.78 -0.18 8.07
N PRO A 225 -15.89 -0.42 8.80
CA PRO A 225 -17.29 -0.11 8.49
C PRO A 225 -17.73 1.32 8.88
N PHE A 226 -16.97 2.32 8.46
CA PHE A 226 -17.26 3.76 8.46
C PHE A 226 -17.42 4.40 9.84
N THR A 227 -16.53 4.05 10.77
CA THR A 227 -16.52 4.65 12.12
C THR A 227 -15.09 4.94 12.57
N SER A 228 -14.93 5.92 13.47
CA SER A 228 -13.65 6.22 14.13
C SER A 228 -13.11 5.08 15.01
N TRP A 229 -13.91 4.03 15.23
CA TRP A 229 -13.52 2.81 15.93
C TRP A 229 -12.90 1.76 15.00
N ALA A 230 -13.18 1.87 13.70
CA ALA A 230 -12.65 0.97 12.68
C ALA A 230 -11.27 1.41 12.19
N LYS A 231 -11.07 2.73 12.10
CA LYS A 231 -9.82 3.35 11.66
C LYS A 231 -9.68 4.72 12.32
N SER A 232 -8.48 5.01 12.81
CA SER A 232 -8.19 6.27 13.48
C SER A 232 -8.19 7.46 12.50
N ASP A 233 -8.59 8.64 13.00
CA ASP A 233 -8.54 9.90 12.25
C ASP A 233 -7.09 10.23 11.84
N THR A 234 -6.12 9.92 12.70
CA THR A 234 -4.69 10.10 12.44
C THR A 234 -4.20 9.24 11.26
N GLN A 235 -4.61 7.98 11.19
CA GLN A 235 -4.26 7.14 10.04
C GLN A 235 -4.96 7.63 8.77
N THR A 236 -6.26 7.94 8.85
CA THR A 236 -7.06 8.49 7.73
C THR A 236 -6.41 9.76 7.16
N TRP A 237 -6.01 10.69 8.03
CA TRP A 237 -5.32 11.91 7.67
C TRP A 237 -3.98 11.65 6.97
N SER A 238 -3.15 10.76 7.54
CA SER A 238 -1.84 10.44 7.00
C SER A 238 -1.92 9.79 5.61
N GLU A 239 -2.93 8.96 5.38
CA GLU A 239 -3.23 8.34 4.09
C GLU A 239 -3.71 9.37 3.05
N MET A 240 -4.49 10.38 3.45
CA MET A 240 -4.85 11.51 2.57
C MET A 240 -3.62 12.35 2.20
N VAL A 241 -2.73 12.63 3.15
CA VAL A 241 -1.47 13.34 2.91
C VAL A 241 -0.57 12.55 1.96
N ALA A 242 -0.48 11.22 2.13
CA ALA A 242 0.29 10.35 1.22
C ALA A 242 -0.20 10.47 -0.23
N CYS A 243 -1.52 10.49 -0.45
CA CYS A 243 -2.10 10.71 -1.78
C CYS A 243 -1.72 12.06 -2.38
N ALA A 244 -1.87 13.15 -1.61
CA ALA A 244 -1.55 14.49 -2.06
C ALA A 244 -0.06 14.61 -2.44
N LEU A 245 0.84 14.08 -1.60
CA LEU A 245 2.28 14.04 -1.86
C LEU A 245 2.65 13.17 -3.06
N SER A 246 1.84 12.17 -3.38
CA SER A 246 2.04 11.28 -4.55
C SER A 246 1.51 11.89 -5.85
N GLY A 247 1.00 13.12 -5.83
CA GLY A 247 0.45 13.83 -6.98
C GLY A 247 -0.91 13.33 -7.45
N ALA A 248 -1.76 12.89 -6.51
CA ALA A 248 -3.16 12.61 -6.82
C ALA A 248 -3.91 13.89 -7.25
N ASP A 249 -4.77 13.77 -8.26
CA ASP A 249 -5.62 14.88 -8.76
C ASP A 249 -6.81 15.13 -7.82
N GLY A 250 -7.21 14.12 -7.05
CA GLY A 250 -8.28 14.19 -6.06
C GLY A 250 -8.22 13.06 -5.05
N LEU A 251 -9.20 13.04 -4.14
CA LEU A 251 -9.39 11.98 -3.15
C LEU A 251 -10.82 11.48 -3.26
N LEU A 252 -11.01 10.16 -3.27
CA LEU A 252 -12.30 9.55 -2.98
C LEU A 252 -12.35 9.23 -1.48
N LEU A 253 -13.38 9.71 -0.79
CA LEU A 253 -13.50 9.57 0.66
C LEU A 253 -14.71 8.70 0.96
N ASP A 254 -14.46 7.46 1.37
CA ASP A 254 -15.49 6.54 1.86
C ASP A 254 -15.41 6.43 3.38
N VAL A 255 -15.78 7.53 4.04
CA VAL A 255 -15.57 7.76 5.48
C VAL A 255 -16.89 7.93 6.26
N VAL A 256 -18.04 7.90 5.56
CA VAL A 256 -19.38 7.99 6.15
C VAL A 256 -20.18 6.76 5.72
N PRO A 257 -20.90 6.06 6.62
CA PRO A 257 -21.62 4.86 6.22
C PRO A 257 -22.67 5.17 5.16
N PHE A 258 -22.72 4.39 4.09
CA PHE A 258 -23.76 4.52 3.05
C PHE A 258 -25.19 4.27 3.59
N THR A 259 -25.32 3.63 4.76
CA THR A 259 -26.59 3.44 5.48
C THR A 259 -26.92 4.57 6.47
N ALA A 260 -26.08 5.61 6.58
CA ALA A 260 -26.24 6.69 7.54
C ALA A 260 -27.51 7.52 7.32
N GLY A 261 -27.99 7.62 6.07
CA GLY A 261 -29.12 8.50 5.69
C GLY A 261 -28.79 10.00 5.70
N SER A 262 -27.92 10.48 6.61
CA SER A 262 -27.36 11.83 6.61
C SER A 262 -25.92 11.86 7.15
N PRO A 263 -24.98 12.57 6.49
CA PRO A 263 -23.63 12.82 7.00
C PRO A 263 -23.60 13.59 8.33
N ASP A 264 -24.62 14.40 8.65
CA ASP A 264 -24.68 15.20 9.88
C ASP A 264 -24.72 14.35 11.16
N ARG A 265 -24.99 13.05 11.03
CA ARG A 265 -24.91 12.07 12.11
C ARG A 265 -23.46 11.74 12.52
N PHE A 266 -22.49 12.16 11.71
CA PHE A 266 -21.06 11.89 11.89
C PHE A 266 -20.26 13.20 11.90
N PRO A 267 -20.56 14.16 12.80
CA PRO A 267 -19.93 15.49 12.79
C PRO A 267 -18.40 15.43 13.01
N ALA A 268 -17.91 14.39 13.68
CA ALA A 268 -16.48 14.14 13.85
C ALA A 268 -15.74 13.96 12.50
N VAL A 269 -16.39 13.33 11.51
CA VAL A 269 -15.82 13.20 10.16
C VAL A 269 -15.68 14.57 9.51
N GLY A 270 -16.69 15.44 9.62
CA GLY A 270 -16.63 16.81 9.10
C GLY A 270 -15.52 17.64 9.77
N ALA A 271 -15.34 17.49 11.09
CA ALA A 271 -14.26 18.13 11.83
C ALA A 271 -12.88 17.61 11.38
N MET A 272 -12.72 16.29 11.24
CA MET A 272 -11.51 15.64 10.74
C MET A 272 -11.13 16.16 9.35
N LEU A 273 -12.08 16.23 8.42
CA LEU A 273 -11.84 16.73 7.06
C LEU A 273 -11.47 18.21 7.04
N SER A 274 -12.15 19.04 7.84
CA SER A 274 -11.86 20.47 7.95
C SER A 274 -10.45 20.72 8.47
N ALA A 275 -10.05 19.96 9.50
CA ALA A 275 -8.73 20.09 10.10
C ALA A 275 -7.61 19.50 9.21
N SER A 276 -7.95 18.56 8.32
CA SER A 276 -7.01 17.97 7.34
C SER A 276 -6.65 18.93 6.21
N ARG A 277 -7.58 19.82 5.83
CA ARG A 277 -7.51 20.63 4.61
C ARG A 277 -6.19 21.40 4.41
N PRO A 278 -5.62 22.12 5.40
CA PRO A 278 -4.40 22.90 5.19
C PRO A 278 -3.18 22.04 4.80
N ALA A 279 -3.05 20.83 5.37
CA ALA A 279 -1.97 19.92 5.04
C ALA A 279 -2.10 19.38 3.61
N LEU A 280 -3.33 19.11 3.15
CA LEU A 280 -3.60 18.65 1.80
C LEU A 280 -3.33 19.74 0.76
N ASP A 281 -3.73 20.98 1.03
CA ASP A 281 -3.44 22.13 0.15
C ASP A 281 -1.92 22.37 0.02
N PHE A 282 -1.14 22.16 1.10
CA PHE A 282 0.32 22.26 1.07
C PHE A 282 0.97 21.09 0.30
N ALA A 283 0.50 19.86 0.53
CA ALA A 283 1.10 18.65 -0.02
C ALA A 283 0.86 18.46 -1.52
N SER A 284 -0.24 19.00 -2.05
CA SER A 284 -0.64 18.84 -3.45
C SER A 284 0.39 19.43 -4.42
N SER A 285 0.90 18.59 -5.32
CA SER A 285 1.82 19.01 -6.39
C SER A 285 1.98 17.94 -7.46
N THR A 286 2.35 18.34 -8.68
CA THR A 286 2.90 17.39 -9.66
C THR A 286 4.28 16.92 -9.19
N VAL A 287 4.53 15.61 -9.30
CA VAL A 287 5.74 14.97 -8.75
C VAL A 287 6.47 14.13 -9.79
N ASP A 288 7.79 14.32 -9.85
CA ASP A 288 8.74 13.41 -10.49
C ASP A 288 9.56 12.71 -9.41
N SER A 289 9.21 11.45 -9.11
CA SER A 289 9.76 10.71 -7.97
C SER A 289 11.22 10.33 -8.17
N LEU A 290 11.99 10.40 -7.07
CA LEU A 290 13.40 10.02 -6.99
C LEU A 290 13.57 8.87 -6.00
N GLY A 291 14.50 7.96 -6.30
CA GLY A 291 14.79 6.84 -5.42
C GLY A 291 15.32 5.62 -6.16
N VAL A 292 15.34 4.50 -5.45
CA VAL A 292 15.64 3.20 -6.04
C VAL A 292 14.50 2.78 -6.96
N GLY A 293 14.84 2.38 -8.18
CA GLY A 293 13.87 1.95 -9.18
C GLY A 293 13.27 0.59 -8.84
N ILE A 294 11.95 0.47 -8.96
CA ILE A 294 11.22 -0.79 -8.81
C ILE A 294 10.41 -1.02 -10.09
N PRO A 295 10.82 -1.95 -10.96
CA PRO A 295 10.10 -2.24 -12.19
C PRO A 295 8.83 -3.07 -11.89
N TRP A 296 7.84 -2.95 -12.76
CA TRP A 296 6.67 -3.82 -12.77
C TRP A 296 6.34 -4.20 -14.21
N TYR A 297 5.91 -5.44 -14.42
CA TYR A 297 5.49 -5.97 -15.72
C TYR A 297 4.08 -6.52 -15.60
N ASP A 298 3.17 -6.02 -16.42
CA ASP A 298 1.74 -6.36 -16.35
C ASP A 298 1.48 -7.87 -16.56
N ASP A 299 2.37 -8.55 -17.27
CA ASP A 299 2.30 -9.97 -17.59
C ASP A 299 3.11 -10.87 -16.64
N THR A 300 3.52 -10.36 -15.47
CA THR A 300 4.30 -11.10 -14.47
C THR A 300 3.77 -12.51 -14.19
N ALA A 301 2.45 -12.67 -14.02
CA ALA A 301 1.82 -13.96 -13.74
C ALA A 301 2.02 -15.02 -14.84
N LEU A 302 2.35 -14.62 -16.07
CA LEU A 302 2.67 -15.56 -17.15
C LEU A 302 3.97 -16.32 -16.90
N HIS A 303 4.91 -15.70 -16.16
CA HIS A 303 6.31 -16.15 -16.06
C HIS A 303 6.65 -16.84 -14.74
N VAL A 304 5.80 -16.71 -13.72
CA VAL A 304 6.09 -17.25 -12.37
C VAL A 304 5.89 -18.76 -12.27
N HIS A 305 6.51 -19.39 -11.28
CA HIS A 305 6.23 -20.80 -10.97
C HIS A 305 5.15 -20.84 -9.89
N GLY A 306 3.98 -21.39 -10.21
CA GLY A 306 2.88 -21.56 -9.27
C GLY A 306 3.01 -22.84 -8.44
N THR A 307 2.23 -22.93 -7.37
CA THR A 307 2.20 -24.05 -6.41
C THR A 307 0.92 -24.88 -6.48
N GLY A 308 0.13 -24.75 -7.55
CA GLY A 308 -1.08 -25.54 -7.78
C GLY A 308 -2.40 -24.80 -7.62
N ASP A 309 -2.38 -23.54 -7.22
CA ASP A 309 -3.54 -22.64 -7.12
C ASP A 309 -3.28 -21.28 -7.80
N LEU A 310 -4.35 -20.49 -8.01
CA LEU A 310 -4.25 -19.17 -8.66
C LEU A 310 -3.64 -18.09 -7.76
N ASP A 311 -3.77 -18.20 -6.44
CA ASP A 311 -3.17 -17.24 -5.51
C ASP A 311 -1.64 -17.27 -5.61
N SER A 312 -1.06 -18.46 -5.83
CA SER A 312 0.37 -18.66 -6.02
C SER A 312 0.96 -17.97 -7.27
N LEU A 313 0.09 -17.54 -8.20
CA LEU A 313 0.52 -16.77 -9.38
C LEU A 313 0.64 -15.25 -9.07
N THR A 314 0.10 -14.81 -7.95
CA THR A 314 0.12 -13.40 -7.54
C THR A 314 1.49 -13.04 -6.99
N VAL A 315 2.16 -12.08 -7.62
CA VAL A 315 3.40 -11.49 -7.12
C VAL A 315 3.08 -10.18 -6.42
N ASP A 316 3.49 -10.04 -5.16
CA ASP A 316 3.44 -8.75 -4.47
C ASP A 316 4.48 -7.79 -5.08
N PRO A 317 4.06 -6.70 -5.74
CA PRO A 317 4.97 -5.72 -6.36
C PRO A 317 5.73 -4.90 -5.31
N THR A 318 5.30 -4.90 -4.04
CA THR A 318 5.76 -3.96 -3.01
C THR A 318 6.89 -4.50 -2.14
N ARG A 319 7.31 -5.77 -2.29
CA ARG A 319 8.31 -6.40 -1.40
C ARG A 319 9.60 -5.58 -1.29
N ALA A 320 10.19 -5.23 -2.42
CA ALA A 320 11.38 -4.37 -2.46
C ALA A 320 11.12 -2.98 -1.87
N ALA A 321 9.95 -2.40 -2.15
CA ALA A 321 9.57 -1.10 -1.61
C ALA A 321 9.45 -1.11 -0.09
N ARG A 322 8.77 -2.11 0.49
CA ARG A 322 8.58 -2.26 1.94
C ARG A 322 9.91 -2.43 2.67
N TYR A 323 10.87 -3.15 2.07
CA TYR A 323 12.24 -3.24 2.58
C TYR A 323 12.94 -1.88 2.57
N LEU A 324 12.96 -1.20 1.41
CA LEU A 324 13.67 0.07 1.21
C LEU A 324 13.08 1.22 2.05
N LEU A 325 11.77 1.42 1.97
CA LEU A 325 11.04 2.44 2.73
C LEU A 325 11.16 2.22 4.24
N GLY A 326 11.15 0.95 4.69
CA GLY A 326 11.34 0.61 6.09
C GLY A 326 12.72 1.00 6.65
N TYR A 327 13.72 1.14 5.78
CA TYR A 327 15.07 1.61 6.11
C TYR A 327 15.31 3.08 5.74
N GLY A 328 14.28 3.85 5.39
CA GLY A 328 14.47 5.26 5.04
C GLY A 328 15.11 5.49 3.68
N VAL A 329 14.87 4.60 2.71
CA VAL A 329 15.32 4.74 1.32
C VAL A 329 14.11 5.00 0.43
N PRO A 330 14.05 6.11 -0.32
CA PRO A 330 12.94 6.41 -1.21
C PRO A 330 12.99 5.53 -2.46
N ILE A 331 11.83 5.38 -3.08
CA ILE A 331 11.63 4.54 -4.25
C ILE A 331 11.06 5.35 -5.41
N ARG A 332 11.19 4.80 -6.62
CA ARG A 332 10.46 5.25 -7.80
C ARG A 332 10.03 4.06 -8.65
N ALA A 333 8.94 4.22 -9.39
CA ALA A 333 8.53 3.19 -10.34
C ALA A 333 9.48 3.11 -11.55
N GLY A 334 9.64 1.90 -12.09
CA GLY A 334 10.47 1.62 -13.25
C GLY A 334 11.96 1.46 -12.93
N TYR A 335 12.81 1.63 -13.96
CA TYR A 335 14.25 1.53 -13.80
C TYR A 335 14.86 2.85 -13.33
N ALA A 336 15.92 2.74 -12.53
CA ALA A 336 16.73 3.85 -12.06
C ALA A 336 18.22 3.46 -12.04
N PRO A 337 19.16 4.39 -11.78
CA PRO A 337 20.59 4.05 -11.67
C PRO A 337 20.88 2.87 -10.72
N LEU A 338 20.12 2.76 -9.62
CA LEU A 338 20.00 1.56 -8.81
C LEU A 338 18.57 1.02 -8.90
N THR A 339 18.42 -0.23 -9.32
CA THR A 339 17.12 -0.91 -9.47
C THR A 339 17.05 -2.12 -8.54
N ALA A 340 15.94 -2.25 -7.80
CA ALA A 340 15.67 -3.40 -6.94
C ALA A 340 14.72 -4.39 -7.61
N VAL A 341 15.06 -5.68 -7.57
CA VAL A 341 14.22 -6.77 -8.08
C VAL A 341 14.25 -7.92 -7.07
N PHE A 342 13.09 -8.22 -6.46
CA PHE A 342 12.94 -9.27 -5.45
C PHE A 342 11.98 -10.37 -5.92
N GLY A 343 12.24 -11.61 -5.48
CA GLY A 343 11.34 -12.74 -5.67
C GLY A 343 11.11 -13.15 -7.12
N GLN A 344 9.93 -13.73 -7.36
CA GLN A 344 9.49 -14.23 -8.67
C GLN A 344 9.37 -13.15 -9.75
N LEU A 345 9.36 -11.85 -9.39
CA LEU A 345 9.38 -10.74 -10.35
C LEU A 345 10.60 -10.85 -11.30
N ALA A 346 11.71 -11.43 -10.84
CA ALA A 346 12.88 -11.68 -11.67
C ALA A 346 12.60 -12.59 -12.88
N ARG A 347 11.56 -13.44 -12.85
CA ARG A 347 11.17 -14.26 -14.01
C ARG A 347 10.51 -13.43 -15.11
N ALA A 348 9.84 -12.34 -14.74
CA ALA A 348 9.10 -11.49 -15.66
C ALA A 348 9.98 -10.44 -16.38
N ILE A 349 11.25 -10.28 -15.98
CA ILE A 349 12.16 -9.36 -16.68
C ILE A 349 12.34 -9.83 -18.12
N PRO A 350 12.07 -9.02 -19.15
CA PRO A 350 12.33 -9.40 -20.53
C PRO A 350 13.81 -9.67 -20.79
N ASP A 351 14.13 -10.67 -21.61
CA ASP A 351 15.53 -10.98 -21.97
C ASP A 351 16.25 -9.78 -22.60
N ALA A 352 15.52 -8.95 -23.37
CA ALA A 352 16.05 -7.74 -23.98
C ALA A 352 16.47 -6.66 -22.94
N ASP A 353 15.89 -6.69 -21.74
CA ASP A 353 16.18 -5.74 -20.67
C ASP A 353 17.31 -6.21 -19.75
N LEU A 354 17.62 -7.52 -19.72
CA LEU A 354 18.65 -8.08 -18.84
C LEU A 354 20.03 -7.43 -19.02
N PRO A 355 20.57 -7.22 -20.25
CA PRO A 355 21.89 -6.59 -20.40
C PRO A 355 21.93 -5.18 -19.82
N ARG A 356 20.85 -4.40 -20.01
CA ARG A 356 20.74 -3.04 -19.45
C ARG A 356 20.69 -3.07 -17.93
N LEU A 357 19.92 -3.99 -17.37
CA LEU A 357 19.76 -4.18 -15.93
C LEU A 357 21.10 -4.59 -15.30
N LEU A 358 21.78 -5.56 -15.89
CA LEU A 358 23.10 -6.02 -15.45
C LEU A 358 24.21 -4.98 -15.62
N ALA A 359 24.12 -4.08 -16.61
CA ALA A 359 25.09 -2.99 -16.77
C ALA A 359 24.90 -1.84 -15.76
N GLY A 360 23.75 -1.78 -15.07
CA GLY A 360 23.42 -0.76 -14.07
C GLY A 360 23.75 -1.15 -12.62
N GLY A 361 23.16 -0.43 -11.67
CA GLY A 361 23.14 -0.79 -10.26
C GLY A 361 21.96 -1.73 -9.94
N LEU A 362 22.21 -2.82 -9.21
CA LEU A 362 21.20 -3.80 -8.82
C LEU A 362 21.13 -4.03 -7.32
N LEU A 363 19.92 -4.24 -6.82
CA LEU A 363 19.64 -4.78 -5.50
C LEU A 363 18.74 -6.01 -5.65
N LEU A 364 19.22 -7.18 -5.22
CA LEU A 364 18.55 -8.47 -5.39
C LEU A 364 18.36 -9.16 -4.04
N ASP A 365 17.24 -9.84 -3.88
CA ASP A 365 17.06 -10.84 -2.83
C ASP A 365 17.59 -12.21 -3.32
N GLY A 366 17.63 -13.18 -2.40
CA GLY A 366 18.19 -14.50 -2.70
C GLY A 366 17.43 -15.23 -3.81
N VAL A 367 16.11 -15.04 -3.88
CA VAL A 367 15.24 -15.66 -4.89
C VAL A 367 15.50 -15.07 -6.27
N ALA A 368 15.52 -13.74 -6.38
CA ALA A 368 15.82 -13.06 -7.64
C ALA A 368 17.23 -13.38 -8.15
N ALA A 369 18.22 -13.46 -7.24
CA ALA A 369 19.57 -13.87 -7.60
C ALA A 369 19.63 -15.31 -8.15
N SER A 370 18.92 -16.26 -7.52
CA SER A 370 18.79 -17.64 -8.04
C SER A 370 18.18 -17.65 -9.43
N ILE A 371 17.05 -16.96 -9.61
CA ILE A 371 16.33 -16.90 -10.88
C ILE A 371 17.19 -16.30 -12.00
N LEU A 372 17.87 -15.19 -11.73
CA LEU A 372 18.72 -14.56 -12.74
C LEU A 372 19.94 -15.44 -13.09
N THR A 373 20.50 -16.16 -12.12
CA THR A 373 21.57 -17.14 -12.35
C THR A 373 21.08 -18.31 -13.21
N GLU A 374 19.89 -18.85 -12.93
CA GLU A 374 19.22 -19.88 -13.77
C GLU A 374 19.03 -19.40 -15.21
N ARG A 375 18.76 -18.11 -15.40
CA ARG A 375 18.62 -17.46 -16.72
C ARG A 375 19.97 -17.11 -17.38
N GLY A 376 21.09 -17.48 -16.77
CA GLY A 376 22.43 -17.28 -17.33
C GLY A 376 23.05 -15.91 -17.04
N ALA A 377 22.50 -15.13 -16.12
CA ALA A 377 23.12 -13.88 -15.70
C ALA A 377 24.36 -14.13 -14.83
N ASP A 378 25.48 -13.51 -15.19
CA ASP A 378 26.65 -13.44 -14.31
C ASP A 378 26.48 -12.28 -13.32
N LEU A 379 26.15 -12.64 -12.07
CA LEU A 379 25.94 -11.70 -10.98
C LEU A 379 27.22 -11.45 -10.16
N GLY A 380 28.35 -12.09 -10.46
CA GLY A 380 29.55 -12.01 -9.62
C GLY A 380 29.39 -12.62 -8.21
N VAL A 381 28.39 -13.48 -8.03
CA VAL A 381 28.11 -14.27 -6.81
C VAL A 381 27.62 -15.64 -7.24
N VAL A 382 27.95 -16.67 -6.46
CA VAL A 382 27.42 -18.03 -6.64
C VAL A 382 26.26 -18.23 -5.68
N VAL A 383 25.09 -18.61 -6.21
CA VAL A 383 23.94 -19.06 -5.43
C VAL A 383 23.95 -20.60 -5.43
N HIS A 384 24.27 -21.21 -4.29
CA HIS A 384 24.38 -22.67 -4.20
C HIS A 384 23.02 -23.36 -4.08
N GLU A 385 22.14 -22.77 -3.28
CA GLU A 385 20.79 -23.29 -3.02
C GLU A 385 19.91 -22.21 -2.36
N ILE A 386 18.61 -22.44 -2.38
CA ILE A 386 17.64 -21.79 -1.50
C ILE A 386 17.27 -22.80 -0.40
N ALA A 387 17.81 -22.60 0.80
CA ALA A 387 17.59 -23.47 1.94
C ALA A 387 16.34 -23.04 2.71
N ASP A 388 15.36 -23.93 2.78
CA ASP A 388 14.18 -23.77 3.63
C ASP A 388 14.57 -23.60 5.11
N ARG A 389 13.88 -22.69 5.80
CA ARG A 389 14.26 -22.28 7.15
C ARG A 389 13.87 -23.30 8.21
N GLU A 390 12.73 -23.97 8.03
CA GLU A 390 12.19 -24.96 8.98
C GLU A 390 13.06 -26.24 9.01
N SER A 391 13.69 -26.57 7.90
CA SER A 391 14.55 -27.77 7.78
C SER A 391 16.04 -27.54 8.05
N ALA A 392 16.49 -26.29 8.21
CA ALA A 392 17.89 -25.97 8.41
C ALA A 392 18.22 -25.62 9.89
N LEU A 393 19.51 -25.57 10.23
CA LEU A 393 19.98 -25.10 11.54
C LEU A 393 19.81 -23.59 11.71
N TYR A 394 19.39 -23.16 12.90
CA TYR A 394 19.26 -21.74 13.26
C TYR A 394 20.51 -20.95 12.85
N ALA A 395 20.36 -19.76 12.27
CA ALA A 395 21.49 -18.99 11.77
C ALA A 395 21.42 -17.50 12.16
N VAL A 396 22.58 -16.86 12.26
CA VAL A 396 22.70 -15.42 12.51
C VAL A 396 23.56 -14.78 11.44
N GLU A 397 23.16 -13.60 10.99
CA GLU A 397 23.94 -12.74 10.10
C GLU A 397 24.55 -11.63 10.96
N ASP A 398 25.86 -11.69 11.16
CA ASP A 398 26.62 -10.75 12.02
C ASP A 398 25.96 -10.48 13.39
N GLY A 399 25.42 -11.54 14.02
CA GLY A 399 24.78 -11.48 15.34
C GLY A 399 23.28 -11.23 15.32
N GLU A 400 22.69 -10.91 14.17
CA GLU A 400 21.26 -10.70 14.02
C GLU A 400 20.55 -11.96 13.50
N SER A 401 19.37 -12.28 14.03
CA SER A 401 18.61 -13.43 13.58
C SER A 401 18.11 -13.25 12.15
N VAL A 402 18.32 -14.28 11.33
CA VAL A 402 17.75 -14.40 9.97
C VAL A 402 16.67 -15.48 9.90
N ASN A 403 16.21 -15.97 11.06
CA ASN A 403 15.33 -17.15 11.13
C ASN A 403 13.84 -16.85 10.95
N GLN A 404 13.47 -15.57 10.83
CA GLN A 404 12.11 -15.17 10.43
C GLN A 404 11.91 -15.28 8.92
N GLN A 405 12.98 -15.49 8.15
CA GLN A 405 12.90 -15.70 6.71
C GLN A 405 12.30 -17.07 6.40
N PRO A 406 11.43 -17.23 5.40
CA PRO A 406 10.94 -18.55 5.01
C PRO A 406 12.06 -19.45 4.45
N ALA A 407 13.06 -18.84 3.81
CA ALA A 407 14.25 -19.51 3.30
C ALA A 407 15.45 -18.56 3.23
N LEU A 408 16.65 -19.09 3.03
CA LEU A 408 17.87 -18.32 2.78
C LEU A 408 18.60 -18.83 1.54
N ALA A 409 19.09 -17.93 0.71
CA ALA A 409 20.02 -18.26 -0.35
C ALA A 409 21.43 -18.46 0.25
N ARG A 410 22.04 -19.61 -0.01
CA ARG A 410 23.44 -19.84 0.37
C ARG A 410 24.35 -19.22 -0.67
N LEU A 411 24.92 -18.07 -0.33
CA LEU A 411 25.75 -17.27 -1.23
C LEU A 411 27.23 -17.49 -1.00
N THR A 412 28.02 -17.40 -2.07
CA THR A 412 29.48 -17.21 -2.01
C THR A 412 29.89 -16.14 -3.01
N VAL A 413 30.54 -15.10 -2.52
CA VAL A 413 31.02 -14.00 -3.35
C VAL A 413 32.11 -14.46 -4.33
N GLY A 414 32.01 -14.00 -5.58
CA GLY A 414 33.00 -14.28 -6.62
C GLY A 414 34.27 -13.42 -6.51
N ALA A 415 35.25 -13.70 -7.36
CA ALA A 415 36.48 -12.93 -7.43
C ALA A 415 36.18 -11.46 -7.83
N GLY A 416 36.60 -10.50 -7.00
CA GLY A 416 36.35 -9.06 -7.23
C GLY A 416 35.10 -8.51 -6.54
N GLY A 417 34.28 -9.36 -5.92
CA GLY A 417 33.24 -8.95 -4.98
C GLY A 417 33.73 -8.89 -3.53
N ARG A 418 32.86 -8.41 -2.64
CA ARG A 418 33.09 -8.39 -1.19
C ARG A 418 31.82 -8.74 -0.44
N ALA A 419 31.89 -9.72 0.46
CA ALA A 419 30.87 -9.94 1.47
C ALA A 419 30.91 -8.79 2.51
N LEU A 420 29.78 -8.12 2.71
CA LEU A 420 29.60 -7.13 3.77
C LEU A 420 29.27 -7.78 5.10
N THR A 421 28.59 -8.94 5.06
CA THR A 421 28.15 -9.69 6.24
C THR A 421 28.31 -11.19 6.00
N THR A 422 28.36 -11.98 7.08
CA THR A 422 28.43 -13.44 7.01
C THR A 422 27.34 -14.10 7.83
N ILE A 423 26.80 -15.21 7.34
CA ILE A 423 25.83 -16.04 8.04
C ILE A 423 26.54 -17.21 8.69
N ARG A 424 26.25 -17.42 9.99
CA ARG A 424 26.83 -18.47 10.81
C ARG A 424 25.76 -19.28 11.51
N THR A 425 26.01 -20.59 11.67
CA THR A 425 25.21 -21.49 12.51
C THR A 425 25.51 -21.25 14.00
N PRO A 426 24.75 -21.86 14.95
CA PRO A 426 24.85 -21.51 16.37
C PRO A 426 26.17 -21.95 17.01
N ASP A 427 26.84 -22.93 16.40
CA ASP A 427 28.19 -23.39 16.75
C ASP A 427 29.31 -22.46 16.19
N GLY A 428 28.95 -21.40 15.48
CA GLY A 428 29.86 -20.42 14.89
C GLY A 428 30.41 -20.82 13.51
N SER A 429 30.02 -21.99 12.99
CA SER A 429 30.44 -22.46 11.67
C SER A 429 29.92 -21.53 10.57
N TYR A 430 30.74 -21.29 9.55
CA TYR A 430 30.35 -20.48 8.40
C TYR A 430 29.32 -21.24 7.56
N TRP A 431 28.21 -20.57 7.24
CA TRP A 431 27.14 -21.12 6.40
C TRP A 431 27.15 -20.53 4.98
N GLY A 432 27.34 -19.21 4.86
CA GLY A 432 27.36 -18.49 3.59
C GLY A 432 27.52 -16.98 3.79
N ASP A 433 27.67 -16.24 2.70
CA ASP A 433 27.70 -14.78 2.74
C ASP A 433 26.27 -14.22 2.89
N GLY A 434 26.09 -13.15 3.68
CA GLY A 434 24.78 -12.57 3.96
C GLY A 434 24.39 -11.49 2.96
N MET A 435 25.14 -10.40 2.93
CA MET A 435 24.97 -9.28 2.02
C MET A 435 26.27 -9.12 1.23
N VAL A 436 26.19 -9.19 -0.09
CA VAL A 436 27.35 -9.16 -0.98
C VAL A 436 27.28 -7.95 -1.88
N VAL A 437 28.40 -7.24 -2.05
CA VAL A 437 28.57 -6.23 -3.10
C VAL A 437 29.54 -6.75 -4.14
N THR A 438 29.14 -6.73 -5.40
CA THR A 438 29.93 -7.34 -6.48
C THR A 438 29.77 -6.58 -7.81
N THR A 439 30.41 -7.08 -8.86
CA THR A 439 30.32 -6.58 -10.23
C THR A 439 29.71 -7.67 -11.10
N THR A 440 28.73 -7.31 -11.93
CA THR A 440 28.09 -8.25 -12.85
C THR A 440 29.00 -8.52 -14.05
N GLY A 441 28.71 -9.56 -14.83
CA GLY A 441 29.42 -9.85 -16.09
C GLY A 441 29.27 -8.76 -17.16
N HIS A 442 28.38 -7.77 -16.96
CA HIS A 442 28.18 -6.62 -17.85
C HIS A 442 28.85 -5.34 -17.31
N GLY A 443 29.63 -5.42 -16.24
CA GLY A 443 30.35 -4.29 -15.64
C GLY A 443 29.51 -3.41 -14.72
N GLY A 444 28.23 -3.73 -14.52
CA GLY A 444 27.38 -3.09 -13.51
C GLY A 444 27.70 -3.56 -12.10
N ARG A 445 27.05 -2.97 -11.09
CA ARG A 445 27.31 -3.26 -9.67
C ARG A 445 26.06 -3.85 -9.03
N ALA A 446 26.21 -4.90 -8.25
CA ALA A 446 25.10 -5.56 -7.59
C ALA A 446 25.28 -5.63 -6.08
N ILE A 447 24.19 -5.42 -5.35
CA ILE A 447 23.99 -5.77 -3.95
C ILE A 447 23.08 -7.01 -3.95
N VAL A 448 23.56 -8.11 -3.37
CA VAL A 448 22.79 -9.36 -3.29
C VAL A 448 22.62 -9.77 -1.82
N LEU A 449 21.37 -9.95 -1.42
CA LEU A 449 20.99 -10.39 -0.08
C LEU A 449 20.72 -11.89 -0.08
N ALA A 450 21.19 -12.60 0.96
CA ALA A 450 20.86 -14.01 1.20
C ALA A 450 19.40 -14.18 1.63
N ALA A 451 18.82 -13.16 2.26
CA ALA A 451 17.40 -13.11 2.62
C ALA A 451 16.50 -13.32 1.39
N THR A 452 15.47 -14.16 1.52
CA THR A 452 14.49 -14.43 0.45
C THR A 452 13.20 -13.63 0.61
N SER A 453 12.98 -13.05 1.79
CA SER A 453 11.92 -12.08 2.09
C SER A 453 12.50 -10.92 2.90
N PRO A 454 13.36 -10.08 2.31
CA PRO A 454 14.06 -9.02 3.04
C PRO A 454 13.12 -8.05 3.76
N GLU A 455 11.91 -7.85 3.25
CA GLU A 455 10.84 -7.08 3.88
C GLU A 455 10.53 -7.54 5.31
N ASP A 456 10.73 -8.83 5.62
CA ASP A 456 10.48 -9.45 6.94
C ASP A 456 11.74 -9.50 7.82
N LEU A 457 12.88 -9.00 7.35
CA LEU A 457 14.07 -8.91 8.19
C LEU A 457 13.83 -7.96 9.37
N PRO A 458 14.31 -8.31 10.58
CA PRO A 458 14.24 -7.43 11.72
C PRO A 458 14.95 -6.10 11.40
N ARG A 459 14.30 -4.98 11.72
CA ARG A 459 14.88 -3.65 11.52
C ARG A 459 15.92 -3.37 12.60
N SER A 460 17.05 -2.82 12.21
CA SER A 460 18.13 -2.42 13.11
C SER A 460 18.94 -1.28 12.49
N ASP A 461 19.56 -0.47 13.34
CA ASP A 461 20.42 0.63 12.91
C ASP A 461 21.66 0.12 12.16
N GLU A 462 22.19 -1.05 12.55
CA GLU A 462 23.34 -1.65 11.87
C GLU A 462 23.00 -2.10 10.44
N ARG A 463 21.83 -2.71 10.23
CA ARG A 463 21.35 -3.05 8.88
C ARG A 463 21.08 -1.81 8.06
N GLN A 464 20.47 -0.79 8.67
CA GLN A 464 20.24 0.50 8.00
C GLN A 464 21.56 1.09 7.52
N ALA A 465 22.56 1.21 8.41
CA ALA A 465 23.85 1.79 8.09
C ALA A 465 24.57 1.02 6.98
N ARG A 466 24.55 -0.32 7.02
CA ARG A 466 25.12 -1.18 5.97
C ARG A 466 24.42 -0.99 4.62
N LEU A 467 23.09 -1.00 4.60
CA LEU A 467 22.30 -0.79 3.38
C LEU A 467 22.54 0.60 2.81
N HIS A 468 22.50 1.64 3.65
CA HIS A 468 22.75 3.03 3.25
C HIS A 468 24.15 3.22 2.67
N ALA A 469 25.18 2.66 3.30
CA ALA A 469 26.55 2.72 2.80
C ALA A 469 26.68 2.02 1.43
N ALA A 470 26.01 0.88 1.25
CA ALA A 470 26.00 0.17 -0.03
C ALA A 470 25.27 0.97 -1.13
N ILE A 471 24.12 1.57 -0.81
CA ILE A 471 23.34 2.40 -1.74
C ILE A 471 24.10 3.68 -2.10
N ALA A 472 24.66 4.39 -1.12
CA ALA A 472 25.40 5.63 -1.36
C ALA A 472 26.63 5.42 -2.27
N ALA A 473 27.25 4.23 -2.21
CA ALA A 473 28.35 3.88 -3.10
C ALA A 473 27.93 3.61 -4.55
N LEU A 474 26.68 3.21 -4.79
CA LEU A 474 26.15 2.85 -6.11
C LEU A 474 25.29 3.96 -6.73
N ALA A 475 24.61 4.76 -5.90
CA ALA A 475 23.67 5.79 -6.29
C ALA A 475 23.72 6.97 -5.30
N PRO A 476 24.78 7.79 -5.34
CA PRO A 476 25.04 8.85 -4.35
C PRO A 476 24.01 9.97 -4.34
N ASP A 477 23.20 10.10 -5.38
CA ASP A 477 22.18 11.16 -5.50
C ASP A 477 20.84 10.79 -4.84
N ILE A 478 20.68 9.55 -4.37
CA ILE A 478 19.47 9.13 -3.65
C ILE A 478 19.52 9.70 -2.21
N PRO A 479 18.54 10.49 -1.78
CA PRO A 479 18.52 10.97 -0.40
C PRO A 479 18.20 9.81 0.55
N LEU A 480 18.89 9.78 1.69
CA LEU A 480 18.75 8.71 2.68
C LEU A 480 18.26 9.28 4.01
N VAL A 481 17.38 8.56 4.69
CA VAL A 481 16.71 9.02 5.91
C VAL A 481 17.03 8.11 7.10
N THR A 482 17.51 8.70 8.18
CA THR A 482 17.88 8.02 9.43
C THR A 482 17.20 8.69 10.63
N GLY A 483 17.43 8.18 11.85
CA GLY A 483 16.96 8.77 13.10
C GLY A 483 15.85 7.99 13.81
N GLY A 484 15.36 6.92 13.18
CA GLY A 484 14.43 5.97 13.78
C GLY A 484 13.98 4.90 12.78
N PRO A 485 13.40 3.79 13.26
CA PRO A 485 12.82 2.78 12.40
C PRO A 485 11.54 3.30 11.71
N HIS A 486 11.20 2.72 10.56
CA HIS A 486 9.97 3.02 9.82
C HIS A 486 9.76 4.51 9.47
N LEU A 487 10.85 5.24 9.26
CA LEU A 487 10.81 6.54 8.59
C LEU A 487 10.63 6.29 7.09
N ILE A 488 9.46 6.67 6.55
CA ILE A 488 9.03 6.31 5.20
C ILE A 488 9.18 7.55 4.30
N PRO A 489 10.23 7.63 3.46
CA PRO A 489 10.46 8.79 2.62
C PRO A 489 9.72 8.70 1.28
N HIS A 490 9.25 9.85 0.81
CA HIS A 490 8.87 10.14 -0.55
C HIS A 490 9.75 11.29 -1.05
N ALA A 491 10.66 11.00 -1.98
CA ALA A 491 11.54 12.00 -2.58
C ALA A 491 11.06 12.30 -4.01
N ALA A 492 11.01 13.58 -4.38
CA ALA A 492 10.60 14.00 -5.71
C ALA A 492 11.22 15.35 -6.09
N LEU A 493 11.31 15.62 -7.39
CA LEU A 493 11.51 16.97 -7.90
C LEU A 493 10.15 17.66 -8.05
N VAL A 494 9.99 18.82 -7.41
CA VAL A 494 8.78 19.64 -7.46
C VAL A 494 9.20 21.06 -7.85
N ASN A 495 8.74 21.54 -9.01
CA ASN A 495 9.11 22.84 -9.56
C ASN A 495 10.64 23.09 -9.62
N GLY A 496 11.41 22.05 -9.94
CA GLY A 496 12.87 22.10 -10.02
C GLY A 496 13.60 22.04 -8.67
N ARG A 497 12.88 21.91 -7.55
CA ARG A 497 13.44 21.75 -6.20
C ARG A 497 13.36 20.31 -5.75
N LEU A 498 14.36 19.85 -5.01
CA LEU A 498 14.28 18.56 -4.33
C LEU A 498 13.31 18.70 -3.16
N ARG A 499 12.30 17.84 -3.12
CA ARG A 499 11.42 17.66 -1.96
C ARG A 499 11.64 16.27 -1.39
N VAL A 500 11.87 16.18 -0.08
CA VAL A 500 11.87 14.91 0.65
C VAL A 500 10.83 15.02 1.75
N ALA A 501 9.72 14.31 1.59
CA ALA A 501 8.69 14.15 2.60
C ALA A 501 8.93 12.85 3.36
N VAL A 502 8.88 12.86 4.69
CA VAL A 502 9.12 11.68 5.53
C VAL A 502 7.96 11.49 6.49
N ALA A 503 7.32 10.33 6.43
CA ALA A 503 6.32 9.93 7.40
C ALA A 503 6.94 9.14 8.56
N ASN A 504 6.41 9.32 9.76
CA ASN A 504 6.73 8.46 10.90
C ASN A 504 5.80 7.25 10.99
N GLY A 505 6.29 6.07 10.61
CA GLY A 505 5.59 4.79 10.77
C GLY A 505 5.77 4.14 12.15
N SER A 506 6.58 4.71 13.05
CA SER A 506 6.75 4.22 14.41
C SER A 506 5.68 4.78 15.35
N ALA A 507 5.36 4.04 16.42
CA ALA A 507 4.43 4.50 17.45
C ALA A 507 5.02 5.66 18.28
N ASP A 508 6.33 5.66 18.47
CA ASP A 508 7.05 6.72 19.18
C ASP A 508 7.34 7.92 18.27
N PRO A 509 7.40 9.15 18.82
CA PRO A 509 7.91 10.31 18.10
C PRO A 509 9.38 10.13 17.71
N VAL A 510 9.77 10.59 16.52
CA VAL A 510 11.12 10.38 15.96
C VAL A 510 11.74 11.65 15.38
N HIS A 511 13.05 11.79 15.51
CA HIS A 511 13.81 12.86 14.86
C HIS A 511 14.47 12.37 13.58
N ALA A 512 13.82 12.58 12.44
CA ALA A 512 14.40 12.19 11.17
C ALA A 512 15.58 13.10 10.76
N ARG A 513 16.59 12.48 10.15
CA ARG A 513 17.75 13.15 9.54
C ARG A 513 17.82 12.74 8.08
N VAL A 514 17.89 13.72 7.19
CA VAL A 514 18.02 13.49 5.74
C VAL A 514 19.45 13.80 5.32
N SER A 515 20.11 12.85 4.66
CA SER A 515 21.34 13.09 3.92
C SER A 515 21.03 13.20 2.43
N VAL A 516 21.55 14.26 1.80
CA VAL A 516 21.42 14.51 0.36
C VAL A 516 22.83 14.54 -0.23
N GLY A 517 23.03 13.85 -1.35
CA GLY A 517 24.30 13.85 -2.07
C GLY A 517 24.64 15.24 -2.63
N VAL A 518 25.93 15.60 -2.65
CA VAL A 518 26.44 16.91 -3.09
C VAL A 518 26.15 17.20 -4.58
N GLY A 519 25.73 16.20 -5.37
CA GLY A 519 25.31 16.33 -6.78
C GLY A 519 23.79 16.40 -7.02
N GLY A 520 22.96 16.21 -5.98
CA GLY A 520 21.50 16.06 -6.10
C GLY A 520 20.69 17.36 -6.23
N VAL A 521 21.34 18.53 -6.19
CA VAL A 521 20.70 19.82 -6.47
C VAL A 521 20.97 20.17 -7.94
N PRO A 522 19.96 20.22 -8.82
CA PRO A 522 20.17 20.60 -10.21
C PRO A 522 20.82 21.99 -10.29
N ALA A 523 22.01 22.07 -10.89
CA ALA A 523 22.61 23.35 -11.24
C ALA A 523 21.69 24.07 -12.24
N GLY A 524 21.34 25.33 -11.92
CA GLY A 524 20.16 26.01 -12.45
C GLY A 524 20.07 26.14 -13.97
N ALA A 525 18.84 26.03 -14.47
CA ALA A 525 18.43 26.59 -15.76
C ALA A 525 17.82 27.97 -15.51
N GLY A 526 18.58 29.02 -15.80
CA GLY A 526 18.05 30.39 -15.83
C GLY A 526 17.27 30.66 -17.11
N VAL A 527 16.11 31.33 -16.99
CA VAL A 527 15.69 32.48 -17.83
C VAL A 527 14.73 33.32 -16.99
N GLY A 528 14.99 34.63 -16.89
CA GLY A 528 14.20 35.57 -16.12
C GLY A 528 12.92 36.07 -16.81
N SER A 529 12.01 36.62 -16.02
CA SER A 529 11.48 37.97 -16.21
C SER A 529 10.84 38.42 -14.89
N ALA A 530 11.26 39.58 -14.39
CA ALA A 530 10.61 40.24 -13.27
C ALA A 530 9.32 40.89 -13.76
N VAL A 531 8.20 40.58 -13.12
CA VAL A 531 7.01 41.45 -13.15
C VAL A 531 7.00 42.24 -11.86
N ALA A 532 7.26 43.53 -11.99
CA ALA A 532 7.20 44.51 -10.92
C ALA A 532 5.74 44.84 -10.56
N GLY A 533 5.45 44.89 -9.27
CA GLY A 533 4.26 45.51 -8.70
C GLY A 533 4.66 46.40 -7.54
N SER A 534 5.10 47.62 -7.87
CA SER A 534 5.36 48.71 -6.93
C SER A 534 4.05 49.36 -6.47
N GLY A 535 3.93 49.66 -5.17
CA GLY A 535 2.86 50.48 -4.62
C GLY A 535 2.94 50.59 -3.09
N GLU A 536 3.62 51.63 -2.62
CA GLU A 536 3.97 51.98 -1.24
C GLU A 536 2.81 52.40 -0.30
N PRO A 537 3.08 52.57 1.02
CA PRO A 537 2.09 52.70 2.11
C PRO A 537 1.86 54.14 2.61
N VAL A 538 0.70 54.41 3.23
CA VAL A 538 0.38 55.56 4.12
C VAL A 538 -0.84 55.12 4.98
N GLY A 539 -1.07 55.39 6.26
CA GLY A 539 -0.52 56.27 7.30
C GLY A 539 -1.43 56.16 8.55
N SER A 540 -1.03 56.79 9.65
CA SER A 540 -1.30 56.50 11.07
C SER A 540 -2.51 57.19 11.74
N ILE A 541 -2.60 56.96 13.08
CA ILE A 541 -3.27 57.71 14.19
C ILE A 541 -4.60 57.09 14.65
N GLY A 542 -4.90 56.79 15.93
CA GLY A 542 -4.28 56.95 17.26
C GLY A 542 -5.37 56.89 18.36
N GLY A 543 -4.98 56.83 19.65
CA GLY A 543 -5.81 57.05 20.86
C GLY A 543 -6.36 55.80 21.56
N ASP A 544 -5.75 55.31 22.65
CA ASP A 544 -6.03 55.66 24.07
C ASP A 544 -7.23 54.84 24.64
N GLY A 545 -7.20 54.18 25.81
CA GLY A 545 -6.23 54.06 26.88
C GLY A 545 -6.76 53.20 28.04
N SER A 546 -5.95 53.15 29.11
CA SER A 546 -6.20 52.70 30.51
C SER A 546 -6.70 51.27 30.74
N ALA A 547 -6.02 50.36 31.46
CA ALA A 547 -5.27 50.38 32.73
C ALA A 547 -6.01 49.56 33.81
N ASP A 548 -5.18 49.01 34.69
CA ASP A 548 -5.42 48.34 35.98
C ASP A 548 -5.93 46.89 35.94
N SER A 549 -5.47 45.97 36.80
CA SER A 549 -4.30 45.85 37.69
C SER A 549 -4.37 44.42 38.27
N MET A 550 -3.33 43.60 38.15
CA MET A 550 -2.48 43.12 39.27
C MET A 550 -3.23 42.52 40.49
N CYS A 551 -3.04 41.22 40.73
CA CYS A 551 -2.20 40.70 41.82
C CYS A 551 -2.38 39.17 42.02
N ALA A 552 -1.26 38.45 41.98
CA ALA A 552 -1.03 37.15 42.65
C ALA A 552 -0.89 37.39 44.20
N PRO A 553 -0.56 36.43 45.11
CA PRO A 553 0.01 35.09 44.88
C PRO A 553 -0.33 33.96 45.93
N ALA A 554 0.31 32.79 45.73
CA ALA A 554 1.06 31.99 46.72
C ALA A 554 0.42 30.87 47.60
N CYS A 555 1.22 29.78 47.69
CA CYS A 555 1.46 28.82 48.80
C CYS A 555 0.39 27.73 49.09
N ALA A 556 0.69 26.48 49.50
CA ALA A 556 1.92 25.70 49.75
C ALA A 556 1.52 24.21 49.97
N ALA A 557 2.49 23.28 49.87
CA ALA A 557 2.42 21.87 50.31
C ALA A 557 2.52 21.73 51.85
N PRO A 558 2.26 20.54 52.47
CA PRO A 558 3.24 19.43 52.62
C PRO A 558 2.60 18.01 52.42
N ALA A 559 3.28 16.96 51.96
CA ALA A 559 4.32 16.06 52.52
C ALA A 559 3.82 14.88 53.41
N ASP A 560 4.53 13.75 53.25
CA ASP A 560 4.50 12.43 53.95
C ASP A 560 3.39 11.45 53.52
N GLY A 561 3.63 10.17 53.19
CA GLY A 561 4.72 9.21 53.41
C GLY A 561 4.04 7.89 53.85
N SER A 562 4.10 6.75 53.14
CA SER A 562 5.12 5.71 53.35
C SER A 562 4.63 4.35 52.79
N VAL A 563 5.53 3.63 52.11
CA VAL A 563 5.86 2.18 52.20
C VAL A 563 4.85 1.11 51.70
N GLY A 564 5.30 0.29 50.72
CA GLY A 564 4.67 -0.94 50.19
C GLY A 564 4.84 -2.19 51.08
N PRO A 565 4.98 -3.46 50.58
CA PRO A 565 5.16 -3.91 49.20
C PRO A 565 4.43 -5.24 48.77
N ALA A 566 4.60 -5.60 47.48
CA ALA A 566 4.87 -6.92 46.87
C ALA A 566 3.91 -8.16 46.92
N GLY A 567 3.83 -8.83 45.75
CA GLY A 567 3.53 -10.26 45.52
C GLY A 567 2.08 -10.55 45.09
N GLY A 568 1.73 -11.33 44.06
CA GLY A 568 2.43 -12.27 43.21
C GLY A 568 1.50 -13.47 42.90
N LEU A 569 1.32 -13.77 41.60
CA LEU A 569 1.10 -15.10 40.98
C LEU A 569 -0.20 -15.93 41.20
N ILE A 570 -0.81 -16.26 40.04
CA ILE A 570 -1.16 -17.60 39.50
C ILE A 570 -2.44 -18.37 39.94
N ALA A 571 -3.17 -18.78 38.88
CA ALA A 571 -4.01 -19.97 38.61
C ALA A 571 -5.10 -20.39 39.62
N ASP A 572 -6.37 -20.43 39.23
CA ASP A 572 -7.07 -21.35 38.31
C ASP A 572 -7.79 -22.46 39.09
N ASP A 573 -8.86 -22.90 38.46
CA ASP A 573 -9.54 -24.17 38.60
C ASP A 573 -10.83 -24.33 39.43
N SER A 574 -11.70 -25.02 38.71
CA SER A 574 -13.07 -25.50 38.83
C SER A 574 -13.57 -26.10 40.15
N ALA A 575 -14.92 -26.11 40.32
CA ALA A 575 -15.75 -27.33 40.34
C ALA A 575 -17.17 -27.15 40.95
N GLY A 576 -18.12 -27.91 40.39
CA GLY A 576 -19.29 -28.48 41.09
C GLY A 576 -20.59 -27.66 40.99
N SER A 577 -21.80 -28.23 40.85
CA SER A 577 -22.28 -29.62 40.93
C SER A 577 -23.77 -29.61 40.46
N VAL A 578 -24.21 -30.59 39.65
CA VAL A 578 -25.08 -31.76 40.02
C VAL A 578 -26.59 -31.50 40.12
N GLY A 579 -27.36 -32.32 39.37
CA GLY A 579 -28.74 -32.75 39.66
C GLY A 579 -29.72 -32.46 38.50
N GLY A 580 -30.48 -33.37 37.90
CA GLY A 580 -30.74 -34.79 38.13
C GLY A 580 -32.19 -35.13 37.73
N ARG A 581 -32.36 -36.23 36.97
CA ARG A 581 -33.58 -37.08 36.77
C ARG A 581 -34.74 -36.52 35.92
N VAL A 582 -35.61 -37.30 35.25
CA VAL A 582 -35.74 -38.67 34.67
C VAL A 582 -37.20 -38.73 34.14
N ALA A 583 -37.45 -39.35 32.98
CA ALA A 583 -38.60 -40.25 32.66
C ALA A 583 -38.84 -40.25 31.13
N ARG A 584 -38.57 -41.37 30.41
CA ARG A 584 -39.48 -42.51 30.09
C ARG A 584 -40.69 -42.05 29.27
N GLY A 585 -41.09 -42.62 28.14
CA GLY A 585 -40.78 -43.82 27.34
C GLY A 585 -41.72 -43.74 26.13
N SER A 586 -41.92 -44.66 25.20
CA SER A 586 -41.46 -46.02 24.92
C SER A 586 -42.34 -46.51 23.75
N GLY A 587 -41.84 -47.41 22.90
CA GLY A 587 -42.65 -48.23 21.98
C GLY A 587 -42.31 -48.03 20.50
N VAL A 588 -41.37 -48.73 19.85
CA VAL A 588 -41.11 -50.19 19.64
C VAL A 588 -41.74 -50.72 18.34
N GLY A 589 -40.85 -51.28 17.50
CA GLY A 589 -41.10 -52.38 16.55
C GLY A 589 -40.82 -52.01 15.08
N GLY A 590 -39.83 -52.53 14.36
CA GLY A 590 -38.78 -53.52 14.67
C GLY A 590 -38.26 -54.17 13.37
N VAL A 591 -36.95 -54.50 13.37
CA VAL A 591 -36.28 -55.65 12.68
C VAL A 591 -36.11 -55.52 11.16
N ALA A 592 -34.97 -55.78 10.48
CA ALA A 592 -33.59 -56.24 10.71
C ALA A 592 -32.77 -55.77 9.48
N GLY A 593 -31.44 -55.73 9.40
CA GLY A 593 -30.35 -56.19 10.25
C GLY A 593 -29.03 -55.89 9.52
N GLY A 594 -27.93 -55.78 10.27
CA GLY A 594 -26.59 -55.54 9.71
C GLY A 594 -25.72 -54.67 10.62
N SER A 595 -25.19 -55.27 11.68
CA SER A 595 -24.18 -54.75 12.60
C SER A 595 -22.95 -55.68 12.50
N PRO A 596 -21.82 -55.43 13.19
CA PRO A 596 -21.16 -54.15 13.56
C PRO A 596 -19.61 -54.25 13.43
N GLY A 597 -18.89 -53.21 13.86
CA GLY A 597 -17.47 -53.33 14.25
C GLY A 597 -16.68 -52.05 14.00
N SER A 598 -16.83 -51.03 14.85
CA SER A 598 -15.96 -50.77 16.02
C SER A 598 -14.61 -50.15 15.65
N VAL A 599 -14.56 -48.82 15.80
CA VAL A 599 -13.40 -47.94 15.76
C VAL A 599 -12.82 -47.82 17.16
N SER A 600 -11.48 -47.81 17.28
CA SER A 600 -10.59 -47.15 18.27
C SER A 600 -9.46 -48.07 18.78
N PRO A 601 -8.29 -47.58 19.25
CA PRO A 601 -7.60 -46.30 18.98
C PRO A 601 -6.03 -46.38 18.94
N TRP A 602 -5.38 -45.23 18.69
CA TRP A 602 -3.96 -44.81 18.92
C TRP A 602 -2.82 -45.13 17.92
N GLY A 603 -2.04 -44.05 17.67
CA GLY A 603 -0.76 -43.96 16.95
C GLY A 603 -0.90 -43.08 15.71
N GLY A 604 -0.52 -41.80 15.64
CA GLY A 604 0.60 -41.09 16.25
C GLY A 604 1.48 -40.57 15.11
N GLY A 605 1.48 -39.26 14.85
CA GLY A 605 2.31 -38.65 13.80
C GLY A 605 1.81 -37.27 13.40
N GLY A 606 2.28 -36.24 14.11
CA GLY A 606 2.01 -34.85 13.78
C GLY A 606 2.92 -34.34 12.66
N SER A 607 2.41 -33.38 11.90
CA SER A 607 3.20 -32.42 11.15
C SER A 607 2.56 -31.05 11.35
N ALA A 608 3.21 -30.22 12.16
CA ALA A 608 2.86 -28.82 12.35
C ALA A 608 3.28 -28.05 11.08
N GLY A 609 2.29 -27.51 10.35
CA GLY A 609 2.51 -26.54 9.29
C GLY A 609 2.50 -25.13 9.88
N SER A 610 3.56 -24.38 9.63
CA SER A 610 3.71 -22.97 9.98
C SER A 610 2.73 -22.11 9.18
N VAL A 611 2.06 -21.20 9.89
CA VAL A 611 1.05 -20.27 9.36
C VAL A 611 1.77 -19.00 8.91
N ALA A 612 1.86 -18.80 7.60
CA ALA A 612 2.20 -17.51 6.99
C ALA A 612 0.98 -16.58 7.00
N GLY A 613 1.21 -15.30 7.31
CA GLY A 613 0.18 -14.27 7.46
C GLY A 613 -0.68 -14.10 6.21
N GLY A 614 -1.89 -14.62 6.28
CA GLY A 614 -2.93 -14.43 5.26
C GLY A 614 -3.52 -13.03 5.34
N SER A 615 -3.71 -12.44 4.16
CA SER A 615 -4.55 -11.28 3.90
C SER A 615 -5.90 -11.42 4.62
N ALA A 616 -6.25 -10.44 5.45
CA ALA A 616 -7.51 -10.41 6.18
C ALA A 616 -8.70 -10.25 5.21
N GLY A 617 -9.26 -11.37 4.78
CA GLY A 617 -10.62 -11.44 4.27
C GLY A 617 -11.59 -11.29 5.45
N SER A 618 -12.25 -10.15 5.57
CA SER A 618 -13.29 -9.94 6.58
C SER A 618 -14.60 -10.63 6.14
N GLY A 619 -14.78 -11.88 6.55
CA GLY A 619 -16.06 -12.57 6.57
C GLY A 619 -16.97 -11.95 7.64
N GLY A 620 -18.15 -11.47 7.22
CA GLY A 620 -19.15 -10.89 8.10
C GLY A 620 -19.97 -11.95 8.84
N ALA A 621 -20.35 -11.63 10.08
CA ALA A 621 -21.34 -12.36 10.85
C ALA A 621 -22.25 -11.41 11.65
N TRP A 622 -23.49 -11.87 11.85
CA TRP A 622 -24.58 -11.33 12.68
C TRP A 622 -25.37 -10.16 12.06
N GLY A 623 -26.70 -10.15 12.04
CA GLY A 623 -27.68 -10.99 12.72
C GLY A 623 -28.94 -10.14 12.86
N SER A 624 -30.04 -10.64 12.31
CA SER A 624 -31.37 -10.04 12.28
C SER A 624 -31.89 -9.59 13.64
N GLY A 625 -32.49 -8.39 13.68
CA GLY A 625 -33.36 -7.94 14.76
C GLY A 625 -34.29 -6.86 14.23
N GLY A 626 -35.49 -7.26 13.78
CA GLY A 626 -36.54 -6.33 13.40
C GLY A 626 -37.30 -5.82 14.62
N SER A 627 -37.60 -4.53 14.63
CA SER A 627 -38.86 -4.02 15.20
C SER A 627 -39.24 -2.71 14.53
N ALA A 628 -40.52 -2.64 14.17
CA ALA A 628 -41.18 -1.50 13.57
C ALA A 628 -41.46 -0.41 14.62
N GLY A 629 -41.42 0.84 14.19
CA GLY A 629 -41.87 2.00 14.98
C GLY A 629 -42.01 3.23 14.09
N SER A 630 -43.24 3.68 13.90
CA SER A 630 -43.68 4.72 12.98
C SER A 630 -43.60 6.14 13.56
N VAL A 631 -43.18 7.08 12.70
CA VAL A 631 -43.82 8.40 12.41
C VAL A 631 -43.71 9.59 13.41
N ALA A 632 -43.40 10.75 12.79
CA ALA A 632 -43.76 12.15 13.05
C ALA A 632 -42.80 13.07 13.83
N ASP A 633 -42.14 13.93 13.02
CA ASP A 633 -42.26 15.39 12.94
C ASP A 633 -42.00 16.28 14.17
N GLY A 634 -41.16 17.30 13.99
CA GLY A 634 -40.86 18.30 15.03
C GLY A 634 -39.70 19.23 14.66
N SER A 635 -40.04 20.36 14.05
CA SER A 635 -39.20 21.46 13.62
C SER A 635 -38.46 22.25 14.73
N ALA A 636 -37.37 22.91 14.29
CA ALA A 636 -36.89 24.25 14.66
C ALA A 636 -35.89 24.42 15.84
N GLY A 637 -34.68 24.83 15.46
CA GLY A 637 -34.04 26.05 15.97
C GLY A 637 -33.05 25.89 17.11
N LEU A 638 -31.75 26.10 16.84
CA LEU A 638 -30.95 27.13 17.51
C LEU A 638 -29.54 27.21 16.93
N VAL A 639 -29.18 28.45 16.60
CA VAL A 639 -27.87 28.91 16.14
C VAL A 639 -26.89 28.84 17.31
N GLY A 640 -25.76 28.15 17.13
CA GLY A 640 -24.65 28.10 18.08
C GLY A 640 -23.32 28.19 17.33
N VAL A 641 -22.80 29.41 17.23
CA VAL A 641 -21.45 29.72 16.74
C VAL A 641 -20.42 29.19 17.74
N TRP A 642 -19.51 28.30 17.33
CA TRP A 642 -18.35 27.93 18.12
C TRP A 642 -17.06 27.92 17.28
N GLY A 643 -16.18 28.84 17.67
CA GLY A 643 -14.71 28.83 17.64
C GLY A 643 -13.97 28.00 16.59
N VAL A 644 -13.39 28.70 15.62
CA VAL A 644 -12.31 28.22 14.76
C VAL A 644 -11.04 28.09 15.59
N GLY A 645 -10.60 26.87 15.87
CA GLY A 645 -9.23 26.58 16.32
C GLY A 645 -8.33 26.46 15.09
N GLY A 646 -7.54 27.50 14.81
CA GLY A 646 -6.59 27.50 13.70
C GLY A 646 -5.41 26.56 13.94
N SER A 647 -5.16 25.65 13.00
CA SER A 647 -3.88 24.95 12.88
C SER A 647 -2.96 25.78 11.97
N ALA A 648 -1.74 26.07 12.45
CA ALA A 648 -0.77 26.90 11.75
C ALA A 648 0.27 26.03 11.05
N ALA A 649 0.47 26.25 9.74
CA ALA A 649 1.69 25.83 9.07
C ALA A 649 2.83 26.77 9.50
N VAL A 650 3.80 26.25 10.26
CA VAL A 650 4.95 27.03 10.72
C VAL A 650 6.09 26.87 9.71
N SER A 651 6.51 27.98 9.10
CA SER A 651 7.70 28.03 8.24
C SER A 651 8.77 28.88 8.89
N VAL A 652 9.99 28.36 9.01
CA VAL A 652 11.16 29.12 9.48
C VAL A 652 12.09 29.39 8.30
N ALA A 653 12.54 30.64 8.17
CA ALA A 653 13.64 31.07 7.31
C ALA A 653 14.81 31.53 8.20
N ASP A 654 16.03 31.18 7.82
CA ASP A 654 17.24 31.50 8.59
C ASP A 654 17.42 33.01 8.81
N GLY A 655 17.59 33.41 10.07
CA GLY A 655 18.00 34.74 10.50
C GLY A 655 19.46 34.71 10.96
N SER A 656 20.33 35.43 10.27
CA SER A 656 21.69 35.75 10.71
C SER A 656 21.89 37.27 10.82
N ALA A 657 22.86 37.64 11.68
CA ALA A 657 23.31 38.98 12.11
C ALA A 657 22.63 39.53 13.40
N GLY A 658 23.34 40.04 14.40
CA GLY A 658 24.80 40.22 14.57
C GLY A 658 25.11 40.90 15.91
N SER A 659 26.37 40.83 16.35
CA SER A 659 26.95 41.74 17.35
C SER A 659 28.47 41.74 17.19
N ALA A 660 29.00 42.93 16.91
CA ALA A 660 30.40 43.20 16.59
C ALA A 660 31.25 43.48 17.84
N ALA A 661 32.50 42.99 17.84
CA ALA A 661 33.66 43.60 18.47
C ALA A 661 34.96 43.03 17.86
N THR A 662 35.86 43.92 17.43
CA THR A 662 37.19 43.66 16.84
C THR A 662 38.30 44.14 17.80
N PRO A 663 39.60 43.95 17.54
CA PRO A 663 40.33 42.70 17.21
C PRO A 663 41.65 42.57 18.02
N GLU A 664 42.21 41.37 18.16
CA GLU A 664 43.67 41.21 18.28
C GLU A 664 44.13 39.97 17.49
N SER A 665 45.30 40.14 16.88
CA SER A 665 45.98 39.32 15.88
C SER A 665 46.59 38.04 16.44
N ASP A 666 46.49 36.93 15.69
CA ASP A 666 47.66 36.22 15.16
C ASP A 666 47.23 35.07 14.23
N GLY A 667 48.00 34.89 13.16
CA GLY A 667 47.64 34.03 12.03
C GLY A 667 47.95 32.55 12.22
N SER A 668 47.20 31.70 11.49
CA SER A 668 47.73 30.73 10.53
C SER A 668 46.64 29.76 10.07
N ALA A 669 46.67 29.47 8.76
CA ALA A 669 46.16 28.27 8.08
C ALA A 669 44.70 27.82 8.29
N GLY A 670 43.92 27.86 7.21
CA GLY A 670 42.69 27.10 7.06
C GLY A 670 41.90 27.54 5.84
N ALA A 671 42.15 26.93 4.69
CA ALA A 671 41.25 27.03 3.55
C ALA A 671 39.97 26.24 3.89
N GLU A 672 39.03 26.88 4.58
CA GLU A 672 37.68 26.36 4.69
C GLU A 672 36.94 26.69 3.39
N GLY A 673 36.70 25.64 2.59
CA GLY A 673 35.70 25.66 1.55
C GLY A 673 34.33 25.85 2.19
N GLY A 674 33.91 27.09 2.35
CA GLY A 674 32.55 27.46 2.70
C GLY A 674 31.60 27.02 1.58
N GLY A 675 31.12 25.78 1.68
CA GLY A 675 29.95 25.34 0.94
C GLY A 675 28.76 26.16 1.43
N VAL A 676 28.35 27.16 0.64
CA VAL A 676 27.11 27.88 0.86
C VAL A 676 25.98 26.86 0.71
N GLY A 677 25.49 26.32 1.82
CA GLY A 677 24.37 25.40 1.83
C GLY A 677 23.17 26.08 1.18
N ALA A 678 22.56 25.41 0.19
CA ALA A 678 21.28 25.87 -0.36
C ALA A 678 20.27 26.04 0.79
N PRO A 679 19.44 27.11 0.78
CA PRO A 679 18.48 27.35 1.85
C PRO A 679 17.48 26.21 1.92
N VAL A 680 17.47 25.48 3.04
CA VAL A 680 16.55 24.36 3.26
C VAL A 680 15.33 24.85 4.02
N ARG A 681 14.13 24.64 3.48
CA ARG A 681 12.88 24.88 4.20
C ARG A 681 12.35 23.55 4.72
N ALA A 682 12.15 23.44 6.02
CA ALA A 682 11.46 22.31 6.64
C ALA A 682 10.05 22.70 7.08
N THR A 683 9.05 21.88 6.77
CA THR A 683 7.66 22.07 7.17
C THR A 683 7.16 20.80 7.85
N LEU A 684 6.77 20.89 9.12
CA LEU A 684 6.17 19.79 9.87
C LEU A 684 4.65 19.79 9.66
N LEU A 685 4.12 18.66 9.19
CA LEU A 685 2.68 18.38 9.10
C LEU A 685 2.34 17.41 10.22
N VAL A 686 1.54 17.87 11.18
CA VAL A 686 1.15 17.06 12.34
C VAL A 686 -0.28 16.56 12.23
N PRO A 687 -0.57 15.35 12.76
CA PRO A 687 -1.92 14.85 12.86
C PRO A 687 -2.83 15.79 13.67
N LEU A 688 -4.12 15.64 13.41
CA LEU A 688 -5.17 16.45 14.01
C LEU A 688 -5.13 16.32 15.55
N ALA A 689 -4.80 17.42 16.24
CA ALA A 689 -4.89 17.65 17.69
C ALA A 689 -3.62 17.56 18.57
N GLU A 690 -2.39 17.50 18.05
CA GLU A 690 -1.21 17.73 18.89
C GLU A 690 -0.69 19.18 18.77
N PRO A 691 -0.62 19.96 19.87
CA PRO A 691 0.12 21.22 19.88
C PRO A 691 1.61 20.89 19.71
N ALA A 692 2.08 20.95 18.46
CA ALA A 692 3.47 20.71 18.14
C ALA A 692 4.32 21.93 18.58
N PRO A 693 5.47 21.72 19.25
CA PRO A 693 6.47 22.77 19.31
C PRO A 693 6.92 23.10 17.88
N ALA A 694 7.25 24.37 17.62
CA ALA A 694 7.69 24.86 16.31
C ALA A 694 8.92 24.08 15.75
N VAL A 695 9.64 23.38 16.63
CA VAL A 695 10.73 22.45 16.35
C VAL A 695 10.54 21.23 17.26
N GLY A 696 10.34 20.03 16.69
CA GLY A 696 10.06 18.83 17.48
C GLY A 696 10.18 17.53 16.69
N PRO A 697 10.12 16.36 17.37
CA PRO A 697 10.06 15.07 16.70
C PRO A 697 8.79 14.95 15.86
N ILE A 698 8.84 14.13 14.80
CA ILE A 698 7.67 13.79 13.99
C ILE A 698 6.79 12.86 14.85
N PRO A 699 5.54 13.24 15.18
CA PRO A 699 4.63 12.38 15.93
C PRO A 699 4.24 11.15 15.09
N HIS A 700 3.65 10.13 15.72
CA HIS A 700 3.13 8.95 15.02
C HIS A 700 2.24 9.36 13.84
N ARG A 701 2.51 8.80 12.65
CA ARG A 701 1.83 9.09 11.37
C ARG A 701 1.96 10.54 10.87
N GLY A 702 2.66 11.41 11.60
CA GLY A 702 3.04 12.75 11.16
C GLY A 702 3.98 12.71 9.97
N TRP A 703 4.06 13.84 9.26
CA TRP A 703 4.94 14.02 8.12
C TRP A 703 5.83 15.25 8.33
N VAL A 704 7.05 15.21 7.82
CA VAL A 704 7.90 16.41 7.69
C VAL A 704 8.37 16.50 6.25
N VAL A 705 8.37 17.71 5.70
CA VAL A 705 8.70 17.98 4.31
C VAL A 705 9.87 18.95 4.26
N TRP A 706 10.99 18.51 3.68
CA TRP A 706 12.13 19.35 3.35
C TRP A 706 12.14 19.72 1.88
N GLU A 707 12.42 20.98 1.58
CA GLU A 707 12.60 21.50 0.23
C GLU A 707 13.95 22.23 0.13
N TRP A 708 14.78 21.85 -0.85
CA TRP A 708 16.09 22.44 -1.16
C TRP A 708 16.05 23.33 -2.40
#